data_AF-A0A8S2NA91-F1
#
_entry.id   AF-A0A8S2NA91-F1
#
_cell.length_a   1.000
_cell.length_b   1.000
_cell.length_c   1.000
_cell.angle_alpha   90.00
_cell.angle_beta   90.00
_cell.angle_gamma   90.00
#
_symmetry.space_group_name_H-M   'P 1'
#
loop_
_entity.id
_entity.type
_entity.pdbx_description
1 polymer ?
#
loop_
_entity_poly.entity_id
_entity_poly.type
_entity_poly.pdbx_seq_one_letter_code
_entity_poly.pdbx_strand_id
1 'polypeptide(L)'
;MPQEARRFANVDKTWIKLMSKAKENSNVLSCCTTDEALFPLLNNMLEQLELCQKSLAGYLEAKRGVFPRFYFLSDPVMLEILGQASDPTKIQPYLSSFTEAVKFVEFHTKETDRILSMITRDDEKIPLYKDVIAKGQVEEWLNDFIRTHQKTIHRYIRRSIEKMTYDDFDLYKFIEQEIAQLGLLIIQIVWTKRSEKTLQEATNNKNLMNETNKYFLDMLNQFIDKTTYDLTKYQRLKYETLITIHLHQRDIFQELYQTGIRSDLDFDWAKQCRFYFREDEDLLVVKITDVTFPYDNEALGCPDRLVITPLTDRCYISIAQALAMSYGASPAGPAGTGKTETTKDMARTLGKYCIVQNCSDQFDYRGLGKTFKGLAISGCWGCFDEFNRINLPVLSVAAQQIQCLLQAKRERRKEFHFTDGDKITLNDTFAIVITMNPGYAGRQELPENLKINFRSIAMMVPDRQIIMRVKLASGGFLNNTNLAQKFFTLYKCCEDQLIDEDGLINFNDWNLKIIQLYETQRVRHGIMVLGPSGAGKTKCCQVLMGALTTLGTHTRDYRMNPKSITASQMFGILDVATNDWTDGIFSTLWRRTLKAYEVSSKSGIQEAWWIILDGPVDAIWIENLNSVLDDNKLLTLANGDRIQMAPNVKLIFEVHNIDNASPATVSRCGMIFMSSTVLPWRPIFQAWMNKQIKNIGTYIFETVEKHFDELFKLLITKCSPKMKVYECNYIKQTIDLLDGLLSKEIEYTKVYLERLTIFSLMWSMGALLELNDRTKIEQYFINRNDTDTPNNILQGDSIFDYLVNDDGQWEHWSTHVELWQYPKDEKIDFASILVPNIDNVRISYLIKILSKQEKSVLLIGEPGTAKTVIITSYLKHYDSEQHLTRTINFSSITTSSLIQKTIENFVDRRIANTFGPSFGRKMTIFIDDINMPMINSWGDQEANEILRQLVEQKGFYSLTKPGDFLNIIDLQFLAAMCHPGGGRNDISERLKRHFFILNCTLPSNNAVDHIFGSIGKYFCLERNFSNDIIEIVQKSISATRILWQTVKGKFLPTPAKFHYVFNLRDLSRIWEGILQIDYEQCQNVVEQYLQLWKHECTRVLADRLIVSMEKEWFRKEQHRIAKQTFGDVYNISIEEDSEIYFANFLREELDVTDDMGDDIDLADLLPKIYEPISSWNVLETKLMSSMTKMNEEIRGSNMDLVFFKDAMIHLLRISRVINMPKGHLLLVGVGGSGKQSLIKLAAYIAGYKYFQISVS
;
A
#
# COMPACT_ATOMS: atom_id res chain seq x y z
N MET A 1 5.71 -49.30 -1.15
CA MET A 1 7.09 -49.13 -1.63
C MET A 1 8.08 -49.67 -0.59
N PRO A 2 8.29 -51.01 -0.50
CA PRO A 2 9.07 -51.60 0.60
C PRO A 2 10.59 -51.49 0.43
N GLN A 3 11.10 -51.30 -0.79
CA GLN A 3 12.54 -51.14 -1.03
C GLN A 3 12.98 -49.72 -0.67
N GLU A 4 12.19 -48.74 -1.08
CA GLU A 4 12.30 -47.32 -0.77
C GLU A 4 12.26 -47.09 0.74
N ALA A 5 11.29 -47.70 1.44
CA ALA A 5 11.21 -47.64 2.90
C ALA A 5 12.47 -48.20 3.60
N ARG A 6 13.10 -49.25 3.05
CA ARG A 6 14.38 -49.79 3.56
C ARG A 6 15.56 -48.86 3.23
N ARG A 7 15.61 -48.24 2.05
CA ARG A 7 16.63 -47.23 1.70
C ARG A 7 16.53 -46.04 2.62
N PHE A 8 15.35 -45.44 2.75
CA PHE A 8 15.09 -44.31 3.64
C PHE A 8 15.45 -44.63 5.09
N ALA A 9 15.03 -45.78 5.63
CA ALA A 9 15.37 -46.20 6.99
C ALA A 9 16.88 -46.47 7.21
N ASN A 10 17.67 -46.67 6.16
CA ASN A 10 19.13 -46.75 6.24
C ASN A 10 19.78 -45.36 6.16
N VAL A 11 19.26 -44.46 5.34
CA VAL A 11 19.69 -43.04 5.28
C VAL A 11 19.40 -42.36 6.62
N ASP A 12 18.19 -42.50 7.15
CA ASP A 12 17.77 -41.97 8.46
C ASP A 12 18.70 -42.41 9.61
N LYS A 13 18.93 -43.72 9.75
CA LYS A 13 19.90 -44.27 10.73
C LYS A 13 21.33 -43.77 10.55
N THR A 14 21.70 -43.34 9.35
CA THR A 14 23.03 -42.78 9.05
C THR A 14 23.05 -41.29 9.40
N TRP A 15 21.99 -40.56 9.07
CA TRP A 15 21.78 -39.16 9.44
C TRP A 15 21.75 -38.96 10.95
N ILE A 16 20.99 -39.77 11.69
CA ILE A 16 20.92 -39.71 13.17
C ILE A 16 22.32 -39.89 13.80
N LYS A 17 23.15 -40.80 13.26
CA LYS A 17 24.54 -40.98 13.72
C LYS A 17 25.43 -39.79 13.37
N LEU A 18 25.30 -39.24 12.16
CA LEU A 18 26.06 -38.08 11.69
C LEU A 18 25.72 -36.84 12.53
N MET A 19 24.43 -36.59 12.78
CA MET A 19 23.95 -35.51 13.64
C MET A 19 24.37 -35.71 15.11
N SER A 20 24.51 -36.95 15.58
CA SER A 20 25.09 -37.25 16.90
C SER A 20 26.58 -36.90 16.96
N LYS A 21 27.40 -37.35 16.00
CA LYS A 21 28.81 -36.96 15.87
C LYS A 21 28.98 -35.43 15.79
N ALA A 22 28.14 -34.74 15.01
CA ALA A 22 28.20 -33.29 14.85
C ALA A 22 27.80 -32.53 16.13
N LYS A 23 26.93 -33.12 16.97
CA LYS A 23 26.59 -32.59 18.29
C LYS A 23 27.73 -32.81 19.31
N GLU A 24 28.49 -33.88 19.19
CA GLU A 24 29.67 -34.16 20.02
C GLU A 24 30.87 -33.27 19.62
N ASN A 25 31.03 -32.97 18.33
CA ASN A 25 32.12 -32.15 17.78
C ASN A 25 31.59 -30.81 17.23
N SER A 26 31.32 -29.86 18.14
CA SER A 26 30.69 -28.57 17.82
C SER A 26 31.59 -27.56 17.08
N ASN A 27 32.89 -27.82 16.94
CA ASN A 27 33.79 -27.00 16.15
C ASN A 27 33.70 -27.41 14.67
N VAL A 28 33.27 -26.48 13.81
CA VAL A 28 33.02 -26.73 12.37
C VAL A 28 34.25 -27.27 11.65
N LEU A 29 35.45 -26.76 11.94
CA LEU A 29 36.67 -27.19 11.26
C LEU A 29 36.99 -28.65 11.59
N SER A 30 36.98 -29.04 12.87
CA SER A 30 37.21 -30.43 13.26
C SER A 30 36.07 -31.34 12.83
N CYS A 31 34.81 -30.90 12.91
CA CYS A 31 33.66 -31.69 12.44
C CYS A 31 33.76 -32.04 10.94
N CYS A 32 34.23 -31.10 10.11
CA CYS A 32 34.41 -31.32 8.67
C CYS A 32 35.72 -32.05 8.29
N THR A 33 36.76 -32.02 9.13
CA THR A 33 38.10 -32.57 8.81
C THR A 33 38.46 -33.87 9.53
N THR A 34 37.73 -34.26 10.59
CA THR A 34 38.02 -35.51 11.34
C THR A 34 37.62 -36.77 10.57
N ASP A 35 36.77 -36.66 9.54
CA ASP A 35 36.20 -37.78 8.80
C ASP A 35 36.13 -37.43 7.30
N GLU A 36 37.20 -37.71 6.55
CA GLU A 36 37.29 -37.41 5.11
C GLU A 36 36.19 -38.09 4.28
N ALA A 37 35.58 -39.17 4.80
CA ALA A 37 34.46 -39.85 4.17
C ALA A 37 33.12 -39.10 4.32
N LEU A 38 33.05 -38.02 5.11
CA LEU A 38 31.83 -37.25 5.37
C LEU A 38 31.18 -36.71 4.08
N PHE A 39 31.96 -36.07 3.20
CA PHE A 39 31.42 -35.51 1.96
C PHE A 39 30.96 -36.59 0.96
N PRO A 40 31.74 -37.67 0.67
CA PRO A 40 31.23 -38.83 -0.07
C PRO A 40 29.95 -39.46 0.53
N LEU A 41 29.88 -39.56 1.86
CA LEU A 41 28.73 -40.13 2.56
C LEU A 41 27.47 -39.26 2.38
N LEU A 42 27.60 -37.95 2.53
CA LEU A 42 26.49 -36.99 2.34
C LEU A 42 25.96 -37.01 0.90
N ASN A 43 26.84 -37.05 -0.11
CA ASN A 43 26.43 -37.14 -1.52
C ASN A 43 25.68 -38.46 -1.82
N ASN A 44 26.15 -39.60 -1.30
CA ASN A 44 25.45 -40.88 -1.41
C ASN A 44 24.08 -40.83 -0.70
N MET A 45 24.00 -40.22 0.49
CA MET A 45 22.72 -40.04 1.19
C MET A 45 21.74 -39.18 0.40
N LEU A 46 22.20 -38.11 -0.25
CA LEU A 46 21.39 -37.28 -1.15
C LEU A 46 20.89 -38.10 -2.35
N GLU A 47 21.76 -38.85 -3.03
CA GLU A 47 21.39 -39.73 -4.15
C GLU A 47 20.33 -40.77 -3.73
N GLN A 48 20.49 -41.40 -2.56
CA GLN A 48 19.49 -42.34 -2.05
C GLN A 48 18.14 -41.67 -1.73
N LEU A 49 18.14 -40.40 -1.27
CA LEU A 49 16.92 -39.63 -1.02
C LEU A 49 16.23 -39.23 -2.33
N GLU A 50 16.98 -38.72 -3.31
CA GLU A 50 16.46 -38.39 -4.64
C GLU A 50 15.86 -39.63 -5.33
N LEU A 51 16.51 -40.79 -5.23
CA LEU A 51 15.97 -42.06 -5.71
C LEU A 51 14.65 -42.42 -5.02
N CYS A 52 14.54 -42.24 -3.70
CA CYS A 52 13.28 -42.48 -2.98
C CYS A 52 12.17 -41.50 -3.39
N GLN A 53 12.50 -40.21 -3.55
CA GLN A 53 11.57 -39.18 -3.99
C GLN A 53 11.10 -39.40 -5.44
N LYS A 54 11.99 -39.87 -6.32
CA LYS A 54 11.67 -40.22 -7.71
C LYS A 54 10.77 -41.46 -7.80
N SER A 55 11.02 -42.50 -7.00
CA SER A 55 10.09 -43.64 -6.86
C SER A 55 8.71 -43.21 -6.34
N LEU A 56 8.68 -42.31 -5.34
CA LEU A 56 7.43 -41.76 -4.78
C LEU A 56 6.62 -40.97 -5.81
N ALA A 57 7.27 -40.07 -6.56
CA ALA A 57 6.62 -39.30 -7.61
C ALA A 57 6.07 -40.22 -8.73
N GLY A 58 6.85 -41.21 -9.18
CA GLY A 58 6.41 -42.20 -10.17
C GLY A 58 5.25 -43.07 -9.67
N TYR A 59 5.24 -43.45 -8.40
CA TYR A 59 4.12 -44.17 -7.78
C TYR A 59 2.84 -43.33 -7.76
N LEU A 60 2.92 -42.04 -7.39
CA LEU A 60 1.77 -41.14 -7.40
C LEU A 60 1.22 -40.91 -8.82
N GLU A 61 2.09 -40.71 -9.80
CA GLU A 61 1.66 -40.53 -11.20
C GLU A 61 0.99 -41.80 -11.76
N ALA A 62 1.53 -42.98 -11.46
CA ALA A 62 0.90 -44.26 -11.82
C ALA A 62 -0.52 -44.41 -11.23
N LYS A 63 -0.74 -43.95 -9.99
CA LYS A 63 -2.09 -43.97 -9.38
C LYS A 63 -3.04 -42.90 -9.95
N ARG A 64 -2.54 -41.74 -10.41
CA ARG A 64 -3.35 -40.75 -11.17
C ARG A 64 -3.82 -41.31 -12.51
N GLY A 65 -2.98 -42.12 -13.17
CA GLY A 65 -3.37 -42.84 -14.39
C GLY A 65 -4.53 -43.82 -14.18
N VAL A 66 -4.69 -44.39 -12.97
CA VAL A 66 -5.81 -45.29 -12.64
C VAL A 66 -7.08 -44.53 -12.27
N PHE A 67 -6.99 -43.46 -11.46
CA PHE A 67 -8.13 -42.60 -11.13
C PHE A 67 -7.86 -41.13 -11.54
N PRO A 68 -8.28 -40.72 -12.76
CA PRO A 68 -7.91 -39.44 -13.35
C PRO A 68 -8.31 -38.19 -12.56
N ARG A 69 -9.29 -38.28 -11.64
CA ARG A 69 -9.64 -37.12 -10.80
C ARG A 69 -8.59 -36.80 -9.73
N PHE A 70 -7.62 -37.69 -9.47
CA PHE A 70 -6.44 -37.39 -8.64
C PHE A 70 -5.45 -36.41 -9.28
N TYR A 71 -5.53 -36.14 -10.60
CA TYR A 71 -4.76 -35.07 -11.22
C TYR A 71 -5.07 -33.68 -10.63
N PHE A 72 -6.26 -33.51 -10.04
CA PHE A 72 -6.72 -32.25 -9.43
C PHE A 72 -6.39 -32.12 -7.93
N LEU A 73 -5.79 -33.14 -7.32
CA LEU A 73 -5.41 -33.14 -5.90
C LEU A 73 -3.93 -32.79 -5.72
N SER A 74 -3.61 -32.18 -4.57
CA SER A 74 -2.23 -32.01 -4.12
C SER A 74 -1.63 -33.34 -3.66
N ASP A 75 -0.32 -33.47 -3.83
CA ASP A 75 0.41 -34.70 -3.55
C ASP A 75 0.33 -35.15 -2.07
N PRO A 76 0.33 -34.26 -1.04
CA PRO A 76 0.06 -34.63 0.35
C PRO A 76 -1.35 -35.20 0.56
N VAL A 77 -2.39 -34.56 0.03
CA VAL A 77 -3.79 -35.03 0.15
C VAL A 77 -3.97 -36.40 -0.52
N MET A 78 -3.31 -36.61 -1.66
CA MET A 78 -3.27 -37.90 -2.32
C MET A 78 -2.56 -38.96 -1.46
N LEU A 79 -1.50 -38.61 -0.74
CA LEU A 79 -0.82 -39.53 0.20
C LEU A 79 -1.65 -39.84 1.45
N GLU A 80 -2.46 -38.91 1.95
CA GLU A 80 -3.42 -39.18 3.03
C GLU A 80 -4.48 -40.20 2.60
N ILE A 81 -5.11 -39.99 1.44
CA ILE A 81 -6.12 -40.91 0.87
C ILE A 81 -5.54 -42.31 0.65
N LEU A 82 -4.31 -42.40 0.10
CA LEU A 82 -3.65 -43.68 -0.15
C LEU A 82 -3.10 -44.34 1.12
N GLY A 83 -2.69 -43.55 2.13
CA GLY A 83 -2.27 -44.05 3.45
C GLY A 83 -3.44 -44.58 4.29
N GLN A 84 -4.64 -44.06 4.07
CA GLN A 84 -5.87 -44.46 4.77
C GLN A 84 -6.68 -45.53 4.01
N ALA A 85 -6.13 -46.09 2.93
CA ALA A 85 -6.79 -47.04 2.02
C ALA A 85 -7.40 -48.30 2.67
N SER A 86 -7.00 -48.64 3.90
CA SER A 86 -7.57 -49.76 4.67
C SER A 86 -8.93 -49.46 5.32
N ASP A 87 -9.37 -48.19 5.33
CA ASP A 87 -10.60 -47.75 6.01
C ASP A 87 -11.37 -46.75 5.11
N PRO A 88 -12.34 -47.23 4.31
CA PRO A 88 -13.14 -46.39 3.42
C PRO A 88 -13.85 -45.23 4.11
N THR A 89 -14.14 -45.34 5.42
CA THR A 89 -14.88 -44.32 6.16
C THR A 89 -14.06 -43.04 6.37
N LYS A 90 -12.72 -43.12 6.33
CA LYS A 90 -11.86 -41.93 6.49
C LYS A 90 -11.71 -41.09 5.22
N ILE A 91 -12.05 -41.65 4.05
CA ILE A 91 -11.96 -40.94 2.75
C ILE A 91 -13.10 -39.92 2.56
N GLN A 92 -14.15 -39.98 3.41
CA GLN A 92 -15.31 -39.08 3.42
C GLN A 92 -15.01 -37.58 3.20
N PRO A 93 -14.06 -36.93 3.91
CA PRO A 93 -13.85 -35.47 3.76
C PRO A 93 -13.42 -35.07 2.34
N TYR A 94 -12.65 -35.96 1.69
CA TYR A 94 -12.02 -35.70 0.40
C TYR A 94 -12.95 -35.91 -0.80
N LEU A 95 -14.08 -36.62 -0.65
CA LEU A 95 -15.09 -36.84 -1.71
C LEU A 95 -15.53 -35.52 -2.38
N SER A 96 -15.65 -34.48 -1.56
CA SER A 96 -16.01 -33.13 -1.97
C SER A 96 -14.98 -32.44 -2.88
N SER A 97 -13.73 -32.95 -2.93
CA SER A 97 -12.62 -32.38 -3.71
C SER A 97 -12.50 -32.96 -5.13
N PHE A 98 -13.22 -34.04 -5.44
CA PHE A 98 -13.24 -34.68 -6.76
C PHE A 98 -14.65 -35.02 -7.28
N THR A 99 -15.69 -34.41 -6.69
CA THR A 99 -17.09 -34.46 -7.16
C THR A 99 -17.73 -33.07 -7.02
N GLU A 100 -18.76 -32.76 -7.82
CA GLU A 100 -19.44 -31.45 -7.76
C GLU A 100 -20.23 -31.27 -6.46
N ALA A 101 -20.99 -32.29 -6.03
CA ALA A 101 -21.98 -32.13 -4.95
C ALA A 101 -21.95 -33.19 -3.85
N VAL A 102 -21.20 -34.29 -3.97
CA VAL A 102 -21.16 -35.31 -2.89
C VAL A 102 -20.35 -34.76 -1.72
N LYS A 103 -20.96 -34.79 -0.53
CA LYS A 103 -20.35 -34.38 0.74
C LYS A 103 -19.95 -35.61 1.55
N PHE A 104 -20.86 -36.58 1.65
CA PHE A 104 -20.64 -37.86 2.33
C PHE A 104 -21.30 -39.02 1.55
N VAL A 105 -20.95 -40.25 1.92
CA VAL A 105 -21.67 -41.48 1.56
C VAL A 105 -22.12 -42.24 2.82
N GLU A 106 -23.22 -42.97 2.71
CA GLU A 106 -23.77 -43.79 3.80
C GLU A 106 -23.28 -45.24 3.66
N PHE A 107 -22.57 -45.72 4.67
CA PHE A 107 -22.09 -47.10 4.75
C PHE A 107 -23.09 -47.99 5.50
N HIS A 108 -23.17 -49.27 5.13
CA HIS A 108 -24.06 -50.23 5.77
C HIS A 108 -23.63 -50.53 7.22
N THR A 109 -24.58 -50.47 8.16
CA THR A 109 -24.33 -50.52 9.62
C THR A 109 -23.65 -51.79 10.14
N LYS A 110 -23.60 -52.86 9.34
CA LYS A 110 -22.88 -54.12 9.63
C LYS A 110 -21.77 -54.45 8.64
N GLU A 111 -21.67 -53.70 7.54
CA GLU A 111 -20.69 -53.91 6.47
C GLU A 111 -20.09 -52.55 6.11
N THR A 112 -19.09 -52.12 6.89
CA THR A 112 -18.44 -50.79 6.79
C THR A 112 -17.86 -50.48 5.42
N ASP A 113 -17.69 -51.49 4.58
CA ASP A 113 -17.07 -51.42 3.27
C ASP A 113 -18.13 -51.33 2.14
N ARG A 114 -19.42 -51.18 2.48
CA ARG A 114 -20.54 -51.19 1.53
C ARG A 114 -21.31 -49.88 1.56
N ILE A 115 -21.26 -49.13 0.45
CA ILE A 115 -21.93 -47.84 0.27
C ILE A 115 -23.35 -48.06 -0.26
N LEU A 116 -24.35 -47.46 0.39
CA LEU A 116 -25.79 -47.59 0.08
C LEU A 116 -26.38 -46.34 -0.59
N SER A 117 -25.97 -45.15 -0.15
CA SER A 117 -26.47 -43.87 -0.65
C SER A 117 -25.42 -42.78 -0.59
N MET A 118 -25.54 -41.77 -1.45
CA MET A 118 -24.76 -40.53 -1.38
C MET A 118 -25.57 -39.44 -0.66
N ILE A 119 -24.86 -38.52 0.01
CA ILE A 119 -25.43 -37.35 0.69
C ILE A 119 -24.76 -36.11 0.10
N THR A 120 -25.55 -35.17 -0.41
CA THR A 120 -25.03 -33.98 -1.08
C THR A 120 -24.58 -32.89 -0.09
N ARG A 121 -23.97 -31.82 -0.60
CA ARG A 121 -23.63 -30.62 0.18
C ARG A 121 -24.84 -29.94 0.82
N ASP A 122 -26.02 -30.11 0.21
CA ASP A 122 -27.32 -29.58 0.64
C ASP A 122 -28.06 -30.53 1.60
N ASP A 123 -27.37 -31.58 2.07
CA ASP A 123 -27.86 -32.68 2.92
C ASP A 123 -29.01 -33.51 2.29
N GLU A 124 -29.11 -33.51 0.95
CA GLU A 124 -30.01 -34.36 0.18
C GLU A 124 -29.46 -35.79 0.10
N LYS A 125 -30.24 -36.79 0.57
CA LYS A 125 -29.87 -38.21 0.54
C LYS A 125 -30.41 -38.89 -0.72
N ILE A 126 -29.51 -39.46 -1.54
CA ILE A 126 -29.84 -40.14 -2.80
C ILE A 126 -29.39 -41.61 -2.72
N PRO A 127 -30.32 -42.58 -2.63
CA PRO A 127 -30.02 -44.01 -2.72
C PRO A 127 -29.34 -44.39 -4.05
N LEU A 128 -28.31 -45.22 -4.00
CA LEU A 128 -27.69 -45.76 -5.21
C LEU A 128 -28.59 -46.84 -5.83
N TYR A 129 -28.57 -47.01 -7.16
CA TYR A 129 -29.33 -48.09 -7.80
C TYR A 129 -28.75 -49.50 -7.52
N LYS A 130 -27.49 -49.54 -7.07
CA LYS A 130 -26.69 -50.71 -6.73
C LYS A 130 -25.65 -50.27 -5.70
N ASP A 131 -25.45 -51.05 -4.65
CA ASP A 131 -24.44 -50.78 -3.63
C ASP A 131 -23.02 -50.91 -4.20
N VAL A 132 -22.11 -50.07 -3.70
CA VAL A 132 -20.67 -50.09 -4.09
C VAL A 132 -19.85 -50.71 -2.96
N ILE A 133 -19.00 -51.67 -3.31
CA ILE A 133 -18.13 -52.36 -2.36
C ILE A 133 -16.75 -51.68 -2.39
N ALA A 134 -16.45 -50.90 -1.36
CA ALA A 134 -15.20 -50.19 -1.15
C ALA A 134 -14.10 -51.13 -0.60
N LYS A 135 -13.76 -52.18 -1.35
CA LYS A 135 -12.68 -53.14 -1.05
C LYS A 135 -11.66 -53.17 -2.17
N GLY A 136 -10.39 -53.40 -1.82
CA GLY A 136 -9.29 -53.43 -2.77
C GLY A 136 -8.58 -52.08 -2.88
N GLN A 137 -8.11 -51.72 -4.07
CA GLN A 137 -7.41 -50.44 -4.26
C GLN A 137 -8.41 -49.27 -4.27
N VAL A 138 -8.04 -48.15 -3.64
CA VAL A 138 -8.92 -46.97 -3.53
C VAL A 138 -9.28 -46.40 -4.90
N GLU A 139 -8.33 -46.44 -5.85
CA GLU A 139 -8.52 -45.96 -7.22
C GLU A 139 -9.53 -46.81 -8.00
N GLU A 140 -9.60 -48.11 -7.71
CA GLU A 140 -10.53 -49.04 -8.39
C GLU A 140 -11.96 -48.82 -7.91
N TRP A 141 -12.19 -48.81 -6.59
CA TRP A 141 -13.55 -48.63 -6.06
C TRP A 141 -14.05 -47.19 -6.17
N LEU A 142 -13.18 -46.17 -6.20
CA LEU A 142 -13.59 -44.80 -6.54
C LEU A 142 -14.07 -44.68 -8.00
N ASN A 143 -13.40 -45.36 -8.94
CA ASN A 143 -13.90 -45.45 -10.33
C ASN A 143 -15.28 -46.14 -10.38
N ASP A 144 -15.47 -47.25 -9.65
CA ASP A 144 -16.76 -47.92 -9.58
C ASP A 144 -17.84 -47.11 -8.85
N PHE A 145 -17.47 -46.30 -7.85
CA PHE A 145 -18.36 -45.33 -7.23
C PHE A 145 -18.84 -44.31 -8.25
N ILE A 146 -17.95 -43.60 -8.97
CA ILE A 146 -18.33 -42.61 -9.99
C ILE A 146 -19.19 -43.26 -11.11
N ARG A 147 -18.84 -44.47 -11.57
CA ARG A 147 -19.64 -45.19 -12.59
C ARG A 147 -21.03 -45.60 -12.08
N THR A 148 -21.16 -45.94 -10.79
CA THR A 148 -22.44 -46.35 -10.17
C THR A 148 -23.31 -45.15 -9.81
N HIS A 149 -22.67 -44.06 -9.38
CA HIS A 149 -23.22 -42.73 -9.15
C HIS A 149 -23.90 -42.19 -10.41
N GLN A 150 -23.18 -42.11 -11.54
CA GLN A 150 -23.73 -41.58 -12.79
C GLN A 150 -24.90 -42.43 -13.32
N LYS A 151 -24.77 -43.76 -13.24
CA LYS A 151 -25.87 -44.69 -13.57
C LYS A 151 -27.07 -44.60 -12.62
N THR A 152 -26.88 -44.15 -11.38
CA THR A 152 -27.99 -43.87 -10.45
C THR A 152 -28.80 -42.69 -10.97
N ILE A 153 -28.16 -41.55 -11.23
CA ILE A 153 -28.83 -40.33 -11.75
C ILE A 153 -29.54 -40.63 -13.08
N HIS A 154 -28.87 -41.32 -14.01
CA HIS A 154 -29.48 -41.73 -15.29
C HIS A 154 -30.76 -42.56 -15.10
N ARG A 155 -30.72 -43.59 -14.23
CA ARG A 155 -31.89 -44.44 -13.96
C ARG A 155 -33.04 -43.70 -13.28
N TYR A 156 -32.72 -42.72 -12.44
CA TYR A 156 -33.70 -41.82 -11.85
C TYR A 156 -34.35 -40.93 -12.93
N ILE A 157 -33.57 -40.32 -13.84
CA ILE A 157 -34.09 -39.54 -14.98
C ILE A 157 -35.02 -40.40 -15.85
N ARG A 158 -34.59 -41.60 -16.25
CA ARG A 158 -35.42 -42.51 -17.06
C ARG A 158 -36.76 -42.82 -16.37
N ARG A 159 -36.73 -43.17 -15.07
CA ARG A 159 -37.95 -43.40 -14.26
C ARG A 159 -38.86 -42.18 -14.22
N SER A 160 -38.30 -40.97 -14.20
CA SER A 160 -39.07 -39.73 -14.22
C SER A 160 -39.72 -39.46 -15.58
N ILE A 161 -39.09 -39.83 -16.70
CA ILE A 161 -39.70 -39.78 -18.03
C ILE A 161 -40.82 -40.81 -18.17
N GLU A 162 -40.59 -42.06 -17.73
CA GLU A 162 -41.61 -43.12 -17.71
C GLU A 162 -42.82 -42.74 -16.82
N LYS A 163 -42.63 -41.98 -15.74
CA LYS A 163 -43.72 -41.38 -14.95
C LYS A 163 -44.49 -40.27 -15.70
N MET A 164 -43.82 -39.52 -16.58
CA MET A 164 -44.40 -38.38 -17.31
C MET A 164 -45.31 -38.80 -18.49
N THR A 165 -45.31 -40.08 -18.86
CA THR A 165 -46.16 -40.64 -19.91
C THR A 165 -47.52 -41.17 -19.44
N TYR A 166 -47.83 -41.09 -18.14
CA TYR A 166 -49.17 -41.41 -17.61
C TYR A 166 -50.06 -40.15 -17.59
N ASP A 167 -51.35 -40.29 -17.92
CA ASP A 167 -52.28 -39.16 -18.02
C ASP A 167 -52.51 -38.43 -16.68
N ASP A 168 -52.40 -39.13 -15.53
CA ASP A 168 -52.56 -38.58 -14.17
C ASP A 168 -51.30 -37.85 -13.63
N PHE A 169 -50.38 -37.39 -14.49
CA PHE A 169 -49.09 -36.81 -14.06
C PHE A 169 -49.22 -35.39 -13.45
N ASP A 170 -49.23 -35.31 -12.12
CA ASP A 170 -49.09 -34.07 -11.35
C ASP A 170 -47.61 -33.68 -11.18
N LEU A 171 -47.19 -32.65 -11.91
CA LEU A 171 -45.84 -32.08 -11.87
C LEU A 171 -45.44 -31.52 -10.50
N TYR A 172 -46.36 -30.92 -9.73
CA TYR A 172 -46.02 -30.28 -8.45
C TYR A 172 -45.79 -31.34 -7.38
N LYS A 173 -46.70 -32.32 -7.28
CA LYS A 173 -46.56 -33.47 -6.40
C LYS A 173 -45.34 -34.32 -6.74
N PHE A 174 -44.99 -34.42 -8.03
CA PHE A 174 -43.73 -35.01 -8.47
C PHE A 174 -42.51 -34.21 -7.97
N ILE A 175 -42.49 -32.88 -8.15
CA ILE A 175 -41.40 -32.00 -7.69
C ILE A 175 -41.23 -32.06 -6.17
N GLU A 176 -42.32 -32.12 -5.39
CA GLU A 176 -42.23 -32.23 -3.93
C GLU A 176 -41.62 -33.56 -3.46
N GLN A 177 -41.84 -34.66 -4.18
CA GLN A 177 -41.42 -36.02 -3.78
C GLN A 177 -40.05 -36.46 -4.31
N GLU A 178 -39.55 -35.88 -5.40
CA GLU A 178 -38.30 -36.29 -6.06
C GLU A 178 -37.14 -35.30 -5.80
N ILE A 179 -35.89 -35.70 -6.09
CA ILE A 179 -34.70 -34.88 -5.80
C ILE A 179 -34.64 -33.59 -6.64
N ALA A 180 -33.95 -32.56 -6.14
CA ALA A 180 -33.93 -31.22 -6.73
C ALA A 180 -33.45 -31.22 -8.20
N GLN A 181 -32.39 -31.98 -8.50
CA GLN A 181 -31.85 -32.15 -9.86
C GLN A 181 -32.89 -32.71 -10.85
N LEU A 182 -33.75 -33.65 -10.42
CA LEU A 182 -34.81 -34.19 -11.28
C LEU A 182 -35.96 -33.20 -11.48
N GLY A 183 -36.37 -32.50 -10.42
CA GLY A 183 -37.39 -31.45 -10.53
C GLY A 183 -37.01 -30.39 -11.55
N LEU A 184 -35.73 -29.98 -11.55
CA LEU A 184 -35.20 -29.01 -12.50
C LEU A 184 -35.21 -29.54 -13.95
N LEU A 185 -34.67 -30.75 -14.18
CA LEU A 185 -34.62 -31.36 -15.52
C LEU A 185 -36.02 -31.61 -16.09
N ILE A 186 -36.98 -32.03 -15.26
CA ILE A 186 -38.35 -32.31 -15.72
C ILE A 186 -39.08 -31.00 -16.07
N ILE A 187 -38.91 -29.89 -15.34
CA ILE A 187 -39.42 -28.58 -15.80
C ILE A 187 -38.79 -28.21 -17.15
N GLN A 188 -37.48 -28.42 -17.34
CA GLN A 188 -36.80 -28.10 -18.58
C GLN A 188 -37.28 -28.94 -19.78
N ILE A 189 -37.57 -30.22 -19.58
CA ILE A 189 -38.12 -31.13 -20.60
C ILE A 189 -39.60 -30.83 -20.88
N VAL A 190 -40.42 -30.57 -19.85
CA VAL A 190 -41.84 -30.19 -20.00
C VAL A 190 -41.97 -28.87 -20.77
N TRP A 191 -41.15 -27.86 -20.45
CA TRP A 191 -41.11 -26.60 -21.19
C TRP A 191 -40.69 -26.84 -22.64
N THR A 192 -39.58 -27.56 -22.89
CA THR A 192 -39.11 -27.85 -24.26
C THR A 192 -40.20 -28.54 -25.09
N LYS A 193 -40.78 -29.64 -24.58
CA LYS A 193 -41.77 -30.46 -25.28
C LYS A 193 -43.10 -29.71 -25.51
N ARG A 194 -43.54 -28.86 -24.58
CA ARG A 194 -44.76 -28.04 -24.76
C ARG A 194 -44.54 -26.87 -25.71
N SER A 195 -43.44 -26.13 -25.57
CA SER A 195 -43.14 -24.97 -26.43
C SER A 195 -42.91 -25.39 -27.88
N GLU A 196 -42.17 -26.48 -28.13
CA GLU A 196 -41.92 -26.97 -29.49
C GLU A 196 -43.20 -27.48 -30.17
N LYS A 197 -44.01 -28.29 -29.47
CA LYS A 197 -45.32 -28.72 -29.97
C LYS A 197 -46.22 -27.52 -30.27
N THR A 198 -46.30 -26.54 -29.36
CA THR A 198 -47.11 -25.35 -29.56
C THR A 198 -46.61 -24.52 -30.75
N LEU A 199 -45.29 -24.39 -30.99
CA LEU A 199 -44.76 -23.71 -32.18
C LEU A 199 -45.15 -24.44 -33.47
N GLN A 200 -45.06 -25.76 -33.52
CA GLN A 200 -45.48 -26.58 -34.67
C GLN A 200 -47.00 -26.44 -34.96
N GLU A 201 -47.84 -26.41 -33.91
CA GLU A 201 -49.30 -26.30 -34.04
C GLU A 201 -49.81 -24.84 -34.15
N ALA A 202 -49.01 -23.82 -33.79
CA ALA A 202 -49.41 -22.40 -33.78
C ALA A 202 -49.73 -21.82 -35.17
N THR A 203 -49.22 -22.43 -36.23
CA THR A 203 -49.62 -22.09 -37.60
C THR A 203 -51.11 -22.39 -37.85
N ASN A 204 -51.65 -23.42 -37.19
CA ASN A 204 -53.04 -23.84 -37.32
C ASN A 204 -53.96 -23.21 -36.25
N ASN A 205 -53.49 -23.05 -35.01
CA ASN A 205 -54.27 -22.44 -33.92
C ASN A 205 -53.56 -21.23 -33.30
N LYS A 206 -54.10 -20.03 -33.54
CA LYS A 206 -53.57 -18.75 -33.01
C LYS A 206 -53.67 -18.61 -31.49
N ASN A 207 -54.61 -19.29 -30.83
CA ASN A 207 -54.83 -19.16 -29.38
C ASN A 207 -53.84 -20.01 -28.56
N LEU A 208 -53.31 -21.09 -29.14
CA LEU A 208 -52.47 -22.08 -28.46
C LEU A 208 -51.21 -21.47 -27.82
N MET A 209 -50.61 -20.46 -28.47
CA MET A 209 -49.48 -19.69 -27.92
C MET A 209 -49.87 -18.96 -26.63
N ASN A 210 -51.05 -18.32 -26.60
CA ASN A 210 -51.53 -17.59 -25.43
C ASN A 210 -51.92 -18.53 -24.28
N GLU A 211 -52.56 -19.67 -24.60
CA GLU A 211 -52.88 -20.74 -23.65
C GLU A 211 -51.61 -21.34 -23.03
N THR A 212 -50.59 -21.62 -23.84
CA THR A 212 -49.29 -22.15 -23.37
C THR A 212 -48.52 -21.13 -22.53
N ASN A 213 -48.51 -19.85 -22.93
CA ASN A 213 -47.90 -18.77 -22.17
C ASN A 213 -48.60 -18.56 -20.81
N LYS A 214 -49.93 -18.66 -20.77
CA LYS A 214 -50.69 -18.62 -19.52
C LYS A 214 -50.34 -19.82 -18.63
N TYR A 215 -50.25 -21.03 -19.17
CA TYR A 215 -49.87 -22.23 -18.40
C TYR A 215 -48.51 -22.07 -17.70
N PHE A 216 -47.50 -21.49 -18.36
CA PHE A 216 -46.20 -21.20 -17.72
C PHE A 216 -46.29 -20.07 -16.67
N LEU A 217 -47.13 -19.04 -16.88
CA LEU A 217 -47.37 -18.01 -15.87
C LEU A 217 -48.08 -18.55 -14.63
N ASP A 218 -49.11 -19.37 -14.81
CA ASP A 218 -49.86 -20.01 -13.73
C ASP A 218 -48.96 -20.99 -12.94
N MET A 219 -47.98 -21.64 -13.59
CA MET A 219 -46.96 -22.47 -12.95
C MET A 219 -45.93 -21.66 -12.16
N LEU A 220 -45.40 -20.58 -12.75
CA LEU A 220 -44.47 -19.68 -12.07
C LEU A 220 -45.10 -19.08 -10.80
N ASN A 221 -46.36 -18.63 -10.89
CA ASN A 221 -47.09 -18.08 -9.75
C ASN A 221 -47.25 -19.10 -8.60
N GLN A 222 -47.52 -20.38 -8.92
CA GLN A 222 -47.61 -21.44 -7.91
C GLN A 222 -46.28 -21.73 -7.21
N PHE A 223 -45.15 -21.68 -7.92
CA PHE A 223 -43.83 -21.79 -7.28
C PHE A 223 -43.51 -20.57 -6.40
N ILE A 224 -43.84 -19.35 -6.83
CA ILE A 224 -43.66 -18.13 -6.03
C ILE A 224 -44.51 -18.20 -4.77
N ASP A 225 -45.79 -18.57 -4.87
CA ASP A 225 -46.70 -18.74 -3.74
C ASP A 225 -46.17 -19.75 -2.70
N LYS A 226 -45.65 -20.89 -3.15
CA LYS A 226 -44.99 -21.90 -2.29
C LYS A 226 -43.84 -21.33 -1.44
N THR A 227 -43.13 -20.29 -1.89
CA THR A 227 -42.05 -19.66 -1.08
C THR A 227 -42.54 -18.78 0.07
N THR A 228 -43.83 -18.43 0.10
CA THR A 228 -44.44 -17.64 1.19
C THR A 228 -44.73 -18.47 2.45
N TYR A 229 -44.80 -19.79 2.31
CA TYR A 229 -44.98 -20.72 3.42
C TYR A 229 -43.68 -20.91 4.23
N ASP A 230 -43.82 -21.43 5.45
CA ASP A 230 -42.65 -21.86 6.21
C ASP A 230 -42.06 -23.14 5.60
N LEU A 231 -40.77 -23.12 5.31
CA LEU A 231 -40.06 -24.12 4.51
C LEU A 231 -38.70 -24.40 5.12
N THR A 232 -38.26 -25.66 5.09
CA THR A 232 -36.88 -25.99 5.44
C THR A 232 -35.90 -25.32 4.48
N LYS A 233 -34.67 -25.06 4.93
CA LYS A 233 -33.62 -24.39 4.14
C LYS A 233 -33.40 -25.03 2.77
N TYR A 234 -33.39 -26.37 2.71
CA TYR A 234 -33.28 -27.12 1.45
C TYR A 234 -34.51 -26.94 0.55
N GLN A 235 -35.73 -27.02 1.09
CA GLN A 235 -36.96 -26.81 0.31
C GLN A 235 -37.03 -25.39 -0.26
N ARG A 236 -36.64 -24.38 0.52
CA ARG A 236 -36.57 -22.99 0.04
C ARG A 236 -35.55 -22.84 -1.08
N LEU A 237 -34.31 -23.32 -0.91
CA LEU A 237 -33.28 -23.31 -1.96
C LEU A 237 -33.75 -24.02 -3.24
N LYS A 238 -34.47 -25.14 -3.10
CA LYS A 238 -35.08 -25.88 -4.22
C LYS A 238 -36.12 -25.04 -4.96
N TYR A 239 -37.05 -24.39 -4.27
CA TYR A 239 -38.02 -23.51 -4.92
C TYR A 239 -37.37 -22.25 -5.53
N GLU A 240 -36.42 -21.60 -4.84
CA GLU A 240 -35.67 -20.46 -5.38
C GLU A 240 -34.94 -20.82 -6.70
N THR A 241 -34.36 -22.02 -6.76
CA THR A 241 -33.67 -22.58 -7.93
C THR A 241 -34.64 -22.83 -9.10
N LEU A 242 -35.80 -23.44 -8.82
CA LEU A 242 -36.82 -23.74 -9.84
C LEU A 242 -37.45 -22.43 -10.38
N ILE A 243 -37.74 -21.45 -9.52
CA ILE A 243 -38.23 -20.12 -9.92
C ILE A 243 -37.22 -19.41 -10.82
N THR A 244 -35.92 -19.45 -10.47
CA THR A 244 -34.85 -18.78 -11.22
C THR A 244 -34.80 -19.23 -12.68
N ILE A 245 -34.88 -20.55 -12.93
CA ILE A 245 -34.89 -21.10 -14.29
C ILE A 245 -36.24 -20.93 -14.97
N HIS A 246 -37.36 -21.19 -14.28
CA HIS A 246 -38.68 -21.17 -14.92
C HIS A 246 -39.15 -19.76 -15.28
N LEU A 247 -38.76 -18.72 -14.52
CA LEU A 247 -39.04 -17.33 -14.84
C LEU A 247 -38.38 -16.93 -16.18
N HIS A 248 -37.12 -17.29 -16.39
CA HIS A 248 -36.40 -17.06 -17.64
C HIS A 248 -37.02 -17.83 -18.82
N GLN A 249 -37.37 -19.10 -18.64
CA GLN A 249 -38.10 -19.91 -19.65
C GLN A 249 -39.45 -19.30 -20.05
N ARG A 250 -40.21 -18.82 -19.06
CA ARG A 250 -41.50 -18.15 -19.24
C ARG A 250 -41.34 -16.82 -19.97
N ASP A 251 -40.26 -16.07 -19.70
CA ASP A 251 -39.95 -14.82 -20.39
C ASP A 251 -39.55 -15.05 -21.86
N ILE A 252 -38.73 -16.07 -22.15
CA ILE A 252 -38.43 -16.49 -23.54
C ILE A 252 -39.75 -16.78 -24.27
N PHE A 253 -40.64 -17.57 -23.68
CA PHE A 253 -41.89 -17.94 -24.35
C PHE A 253 -42.85 -16.75 -24.51
N GLN A 254 -42.83 -15.79 -23.58
CA GLN A 254 -43.50 -14.50 -23.77
C GLN A 254 -42.87 -13.70 -24.93
N GLU A 255 -41.54 -13.65 -25.06
CA GLU A 255 -40.85 -12.95 -26.15
C GLU A 255 -41.22 -13.56 -27.52
N LEU A 256 -41.21 -14.88 -27.65
CA LEU A 256 -41.65 -15.60 -28.86
C LEU A 256 -43.12 -15.31 -29.21
N TYR A 257 -44.00 -15.23 -28.20
CA TYR A 257 -45.40 -14.86 -28.39
C TYR A 257 -45.58 -13.39 -28.82
N GLN A 258 -44.83 -12.46 -28.22
CA GLN A 258 -44.91 -11.02 -28.52
C GLN A 258 -44.29 -10.65 -29.88
N THR A 259 -43.21 -11.32 -30.28
CA THR A 259 -42.61 -11.19 -31.62
C THR A 259 -43.44 -11.90 -32.70
N GLY A 260 -44.33 -12.83 -32.30
CA GLY A 260 -45.27 -13.50 -33.20
C GLY A 260 -44.69 -14.73 -33.90
N ILE A 261 -43.61 -15.31 -33.39
CA ILE A 261 -42.92 -16.49 -33.94
C ILE A 261 -43.80 -17.74 -33.83
N ARG A 262 -43.82 -18.57 -34.89
CA ARG A 262 -44.67 -19.77 -35.03
C ARG A 262 -43.98 -20.92 -35.78
N SER A 263 -42.67 -21.07 -35.60
CA SER A 263 -41.93 -22.21 -36.12
C SER A 263 -40.84 -22.62 -35.13
N ASP A 264 -40.68 -23.93 -34.98
CA ASP A 264 -39.59 -24.62 -34.31
C ASP A 264 -38.26 -24.59 -35.09
N LEU A 265 -38.29 -24.14 -36.35
CA LEU A 265 -37.10 -23.86 -37.17
C LEU A 265 -36.58 -22.42 -37.01
N ASP A 266 -37.29 -21.56 -36.28
CA ASP A 266 -36.88 -20.17 -36.06
C ASP A 266 -35.62 -20.08 -35.19
N PHE A 267 -34.70 -19.17 -35.53
CA PHE A 267 -33.46 -18.99 -34.78
C PHE A 267 -33.70 -18.56 -33.32
N ASP A 268 -34.74 -17.78 -33.04
CA ASP A 268 -35.01 -17.29 -31.69
C ASP A 268 -35.59 -18.37 -30.75
N TRP A 269 -36.10 -19.47 -31.30
CA TRP A 269 -36.29 -20.74 -30.59
C TRP A 269 -35.03 -21.60 -30.59
N ALA A 270 -34.37 -21.74 -31.74
CA ALA A 270 -33.23 -22.65 -31.90
C ALA A 270 -32.02 -22.26 -31.02
N LYS A 271 -31.80 -20.96 -30.78
CA LYS A 271 -30.73 -20.40 -29.93
C LYS A 271 -30.82 -20.84 -28.46
N GLN A 272 -32.01 -21.25 -28.01
CA GLN A 272 -32.29 -21.58 -26.62
C GLN A 272 -31.76 -22.96 -26.22
N CYS A 273 -31.49 -23.15 -24.92
CA CYS A 273 -31.13 -24.45 -24.35
C CYS A 273 -32.37 -25.36 -24.28
N ARG A 274 -32.40 -26.41 -25.11
CA ARG A 274 -33.56 -27.30 -25.30
C ARG A 274 -33.21 -28.73 -24.89
N PHE A 275 -34.07 -29.37 -24.12
CA PHE A 275 -33.81 -30.66 -23.46
C PHE A 275 -34.65 -31.78 -24.07
N TYR A 276 -34.00 -32.84 -24.56
CA TYR A 276 -34.65 -33.96 -25.24
C TYR A 276 -34.18 -35.28 -24.64
N PHE A 277 -35.12 -36.10 -24.16
CA PHE A 277 -34.83 -37.50 -23.87
C PHE A 277 -35.01 -38.31 -25.15
N ARG A 278 -33.95 -38.99 -25.61
CA ARG A 278 -33.99 -39.89 -26.77
C ARG A 278 -34.24 -41.30 -26.28
N GLU A 279 -35.45 -41.79 -26.50
CA GLU A 279 -35.88 -43.12 -26.05
C GLU A 279 -35.11 -44.24 -26.78
N ASP A 280 -34.78 -44.06 -28.07
CA ASP A 280 -34.01 -45.01 -28.89
C ASP A 280 -32.55 -45.19 -28.43
N GLU A 281 -31.94 -44.12 -27.88
CA GLU A 281 -30.54 -44.10 -27.43
C GLU A 281 -30.40 -44.28 -25.91
N ASP A 282 -31.52 -44.34 -25.18
CA ASP A 282 -31.61 -44.21 -23.71
C ASP A 282 -30.74 -43.05 -23.18
N LEU A 283 -30.88 -41.87 -23.78
CA LEU A 283 -29.97 -40.73 -23.53
C LEU A 283 -30.71 -39.39 -23.42
N LEU A 284 -30.45 -38.65 -22.33
CA LEU A 284 -30.80 -37.23 -22.24
C LEU A 284 -29.76 -36.40 -23.00
N VAL A 285 -30.22 -35.59 -23.96
CA VAL A 285 -29.37 -34.65 -24.71
C VAL A 285 -29.84 -33.21 -24.56
N VAL A 286 -28.89 -32.28 -24.53
CA VAL A 286 -29.13 -30.84 -24.49
C VAL A 286 -28.71 -30.25 -25.85
N LYS A 287 -29.63 -29.57 -26.53
CA LYS A 287 -29.33 -28.82 -27.77
C LYS A 287 -29.20 -27.33 -27.47
N ILE A 288 -28.22 -26.69 -28.11
CA ILE A 288 -28.01 -25.25 -28.11
C ILE A 288 -27.64 -24.85 -29.54
N THR A 289 -28.46 -24.01 -30.19
CA THR A 289 -28.38 -23.79 -31.66
C THR A 289 -28.45 -25.12 -32.43
N ASP A 290 -27.42 -25.45 -33.21
CA ASP A 290 -27.23 -26.69 -33.96
C ASP A 290 -26.47 -27.78 -33.17
N VAL A 291 -25.74 -27.38 -32.12
CA VAL A 291 -24.91 -28.26 -31.30
C VAL A 291 -25.75 -29.13 -30.37
N THR A 292 -25.44 -30.42 -30.30
CA THR A 292 -26.04 -31.38 -29.36
C THR A 292 -24.98 -31.92 -28.41
N PHE A 293 -25.23 -31.83 -27.10
CA PHE A 293 -24.39 -32.40 -26.05
C PHE A 293 -25.13 -33.55 -25.33
N PRO A 294 -24.44 -34.66 -24.96
CA PRO A 294 -24.98 -35.60 -23.99
C PRO A 294 -25.04 -34.97 -22.59
N TYR A 295 -26.01 -35.38 -21.77
CA TYR A 295 -26.03 -35.04 -20.35
C TYR A 295 -25.22 -36.08 -19.55
N ASP A 296 -24.20 -35.64 -18.82
CA ASP A 296 -23.16 -36.53 -18.25
C ASP A 296 -23.59 -37.30 -16.98
N ASN A 297 -24.76 -37.01 -16.44
CA ASN A 297 -25.33 -37.65 -15.25
C ASN A 297 -24.49 -37.55 -13.96
N GLU A 298 -23.56 -36.59 -13.84
CA GLU A 298 -22.98 -36.24 -12.55
C GLU A 298 -24.10 -35.75 -11.60
N ALA A 299 -23.94 -35.97 -10.29
CA ALA A 299 -24.94 -35.51 -9.31
C ALA A 299 -24.55 -34.11 -8.83
N LEU A 300 -25.53 -33.21 -8.87
CA LEU A 300 -25.34 -31.78 -8.64
C LEU A 300 -26.04 -31.30 -7.36
N GLY A 301 -26.91 -32.13 -6.77
CA GLY A 301 -27.72 -31.78 -5.60
C GLY A 301 -28.77 -30.72 -5.92
N CYS A 302 -28.82 -29.67 -5.10
CA CYS A 302 -29.64 -28.48 -5.31
C CYS A 302 -28.74 -27.26 -5.56
N PRO A 303 -28.03 -27.20 -6.71
CA PRO A 303 -27.03 -26.16 -6.94
C PRO A 303 -27.72 -24.81 -7.17
N ASP A 304 -27.31 -23.78 -6.41
CA ASP A 304 -27.75 -22.41 -6.70
C ASP A 304 -27.40 -22.03 -8.14
N ARG A 305 -28.36 -21.39 -8.82
CA ARG A 305 -28.35 -21.11 -10.25
C ARG A 305 -28.10 -19.63 -10.49
N LEU A 306 -27.21 -19.33 -11.43
CA LEU A 306 -27.00 -17.97 -11.87
C LEU A 306 -28.29 -17.43 -12.52
N VAL A 307 -28.65 -16.18 -12.24
CA VAL A 307 -29.76 -15.53 -12.95
C VAL A 307 -29.38 -15.42 -14.43
N ILE A 308 -30.11 -16.14 -15.29
CA ILE A 308 -29.86 -16.14 -16.72
C ILE A 308 -30.34 -14.80 -17.30
N THR A 309 -29.44 -14.15 -18.04
CA THR A 309 -29.67 -12.88 -18.74
C THR A 309 -29.33 -13.04 -20.22
N PRO A 310 -29.77 -12.13 -21.11
CA PRO A 310 -29.39 -12.16 -22.52
C PRO A 310 -27.88 -12.11 -22.81
N LEU A 311 -27.06 -11.73 -21.82
CA LEU A 311 -25.60 -11.85 -21.89
C LEU A 311 -25.14 -13.28 -21.58
N THR A 312 -25.73 -13.91 -20.56
CA THR A 312 -25.52 -15.31 -20.17
C THR A 312 -25.85 -16.24 -21.35
N ASP A 313 -26.98 -16.02 -22.03
CA ASP A 313 -27.40 -16.80 -23.21
C ASP A 313 -26.40 -16.71 -24.36
N ARG A 314 -25.95 -15.49 -24.68
CA ARG A 314 -24.90 -15.25 -25.70
C ARG A 314 -23.59 -15.95 -25.33
N CYS A 315 -23.25 -16.02 -24.05
CA CYS A 315 -22.10 -16.76 -23.56
C CYS A 315 -22.29 -18.28 -23.75
N TYR A 316 -23.45 -18.84 -23.38
CA TYR A 316 -23.78 -20.26 -23.58
C TYR A 316 -23.69 -20.67 -25.06
N ILE A 317 -24.28 -19.89 -25.97
CA ILE A 317 -24.20 -20.13 -27.42
C ILE A 317 -22.74 -20.06 -27.91
N SER A 318 -21.97 -19.08 -27.44
CA SER A 318 -20.58 -18.89 -27.87
C SER A 318 -19.64 -20.00 -27.36
N ILE A 319 -19.82 -20.47 -26.13
CA ILE A 319 -19.10 -21.64 -25.58
C ILE A 319 -19.52 -22.90 -26.33
N ALA A 320 -20.83 -23.12 -26.55
CA ALA A 320 -21.35 -24.29 -27.25
C ALA A 320 -20.71 -24.45 -28.64
N GLN A 321 -20.70 -23.37 -29.43
CA GLN A 321 -20.06 -23.36 -30.75
C GLN A 321 -18.53 -23.52 -30.67
N ALA A 322 -17.85 -22.90 -29.70
CA ALA A 322 -16.41 -23.05 -29.52
C ALA A 322 -16.01 -24.52 -29.27
N LEU A 323 -16.77 -25.22 -28.41
CA LEU A 323 -16.53 -26.62 -28.08
C LEU A 323 -16.85 -27.56 -29.25
N ALA A 324 -17.92 -27.28 -30.01
CA ALA A 324 -18.25 -28.01 -31.24
C ALA A 324 -17.13 -27.90 -32.29
N MET A 325 -16.54 -26.70 -32.43
CA MET A 325 -15.38 -26.43 -33.29
C MET A 325 -14.04 -26.94 -32.71
N SER A 326 -14.03 -27.57 -31.53
CA SER A 326 -12.83 -28.05 -30.83
C SER A 326 -11.77 -26.95 -30.57
N TYR A 327 -12.26 -25.79 -30.11
CA TYR A 327 -11.48 -24.73 -29.46
C TYR A 327 -11.82 -24.67 -27.96
N GLY A 328 -10.97 -23.98 -27.19
CA GLY A 328 -11.37 -23.51 -25.87
C GLY A 328 -12.28 -22.27 -25.97
N ALA A 329 -12.90 -21.88 -24.85
CA ALA A 329 -13.67 -20.63 -24.76
C ALA A 329 -13.00 -19.62 -23.83
N SER A 330 -13.08 -18.32 -24.16
CA SER A 330 -12.43 -17.25 -23.40
C SER A 330 -13.38 -16.10 -23.05
N PRO A 331 -14.27 -16.26 -22.05
CA PRO A 331 -15.00 -15.15 -21.44
C PRO A 331 -14.07 -14.04 -20.93
N ALA A 332 -14.19 -12.84 -21.51
CA ALA A 332 -13.35 -11.69 -21.23
C ALA A 332 -14.20 -10.43 -20.98
N GLY A 333 -13.88 -9.67 -19.93
CA GLY A 333 -14.60 -8.43 -19.60
C GLY A 333 -14.33 -7.97 -18.16
N PRO A 334 -14.93 -6.87 -17.69
CA PRO A 334 -14.73 -6.35 -16.33
C PRO A 334 -14.98 -7.40 -15.25
N ALA A 335 -14.37 -7.25 -14.08
CA ALA A 335 -14.62 -8.17 -12.97
C ALA A 335 -16.05 -8.01 -12.39
N GLY A 336 -16.56 -9.06 -11.73
CA GLY A 336 -17.95 -9.08 -11.21
C GLY A 336 -19.04 -9.31 -12.27
N THR A 337 -18.67 -9.59 -13.52
CA THR A 337 -19.60 -9.85 -14.66
C THR A 337 -20.08 -11.30 -14.76
N GLY A 338 -19.81 -12.15 -13.78
CA GLY A 338 -20.34 -13.53 -13.73
C GLY A 338 -19.66 -14.53 -14.68
N LYS A 339 -18.42 -14.28 -15.14
CA LYS A 339 -17.71 -15.14 -16.12
C LYS A 339 -17.55 -16.58 -15.66
N THR A 340 -17.02 -16.76 -14.46
CA THR A 340 -16.70 -18.05 -13.85
C THR A 340 -17.98 -18.77 -13.45
N GLU A 341 -18.96 -18.01 -12.98
CA GLU A 341 -20.30 -18.44 -12.58
C GLU A 341 -21.10 -18.95 -13.78
N THR A 342 -21.07 -18.23 -14.91
CA THR A 342 -21.67 -18.65 -16.18
C THR A 342 -21.05 -19.95 -16.67
N THR A 343 -19.73 -20.10 -16.55
CA THR A 343 -19.04 -21.33 -16.96
C THR A 343 -19.39 -22.53 -16.06
N LYS A 344 -19.48 -22.33 -14.74
CA LYS A 344 -19.96 -23.34 -13.78
C LYS A 344 -21.42 -23.73 -14.07
N ASP A 345 -22.29 -22.74 -14.31
CA ASP A 345 -23.71 -22.99 -14.53
C ASP A 345 -23.97 -23.71 -15.87
N MET A 346 -23.20 -23.40 -16.92
CA MET A 346 -23.27 -24.16 -18.17
C MET A 346 -22.88 -25.62 -17.97
N ALA A 347 -21.79 -25.90 -17.24
CA ALA A 347 -21.38 -27.28 -16.95
C ALA A 347 -22.44 -28.05 -16.14
N ARG A 348 -23.03 -27.40 -15.12
CA ARG A 348 -24.17 -27.96 -14.35
C ARG A 348 -25.42 -28.17 -15.22
N THR A 349 -25.61 -27.37 -16.26
CA THR A 349 -26.71 -27.52 -17.24
C THR A 349 -26.48 -28.73 -18.15
N LEU A 350 -25.23 -29.13 -18.36
CA LEU A 350 -24.83 -30.35 -19.10
C LEU A 350 -24.57 -31.58 -18.20
N GLY A 351 -24.78 -31.47 -16.88
CA GLY A 351 -24.51 -32.58 -15.94
C GLY A 351 -23.01 -32.88 -15.77
N LYS A 352 -22.13 -31.93 -16.08
CA LYS A 352 -20.67 -32.05 -16.04
C LYS A 352 -20.07 -31.56 -14.71
N TYR A 353 -19.06 -32.27 -14.21
CA TYR A 353 -18.18 -31.76 -13.16
C TYR A 353 -17.24 -30.68 -13.71
N CYS A 354 -17.16 -29.53 -13.04
CA CYS A 354 -16.42 -28.35 -13.47
C CYS A 354 -15.40 -27.92 -12.41
N ILE A 355 -14.12 -28.19 -12.66
CA ILE A 355 -13.02 -27.80 -11.79
C ILE A 355 -12.68 -26.33 -12.06
N VAL A 356 -12.63 -25.52 -11.02
CA VAL A 356 -12.33 -24.08 -11.13
C VAL A 356 -11.06 -23.75 -10.37
N GLN A 357 -10.05 -23.26 -11.09
CA GLN A 357 -8.72 -22.99 -10.57
C GLN A 357 -8.40 -21.50 -10.77
N ASN A 358 -8.25 -20.76 -9.66
CA ASN A 358 -7.86 -19.35 -9.69
C ASN A 358 -6.35 -19.23 -9.95
N CYS A 359 -5.96 -18.38 -10.89
CA CYS A 359 -4.58 -18.28 -11.35
C CYS A 359 -3.80 -17.16 -10.65
N SER A 360 -2.53 -17.42 -10.36
CA SER A 360 -1.57 -16.44 -9.83
C SER A 360 -0.26 -16.47 -10.63
N ASP A 361 0.60 -15.50 -10.35
CA ASP A 361 1.97 -15.36 -10.86
C ASP A 361 2.89 -16.53 -10.46
N GLN A 362 2.62 -17.15 -9.31
CA GLN A 362 3.37 -18.28 -8.74
C GLN A 362 3.10 -19.64 -9.41
N PHE A 363 2.23 -19.72 -10.43
CA PHE A 363 1.93 -20.98 -11.12
C PHE A 363 3.11 -21.49 -11.96
N ASP A 364 3.38 -22.79 -11.87
CA ASP A 364 4.36 -23.50 -12.71
C ASP A 364 3.68 -24.26 -13.87
N TYR A 365 4.40 -24.40 -14.99
CA TYR A 365 3.92 -25.08 -16.20
C TYR A 365 3.68 -26.58 -15.99
N ARG A 366 4.35 -27.21 -15.00
CA ARG A 366 4.11 -28.63 -14.65
C ARG A 366 2.80 -28.80 -13.90
N GLY A 367 2.45 -27.85 -13.03
CA GLY A 367 1.18 -27.82 -12.32
C GLY A 367 -0.01 -27.67 -13.28
N LEU A 368 0.10 -26.75 -14.24
CA LEU A 368 -0.90 -26.59 -15.31
C LEU A 368 -0.98 -27.85 -16.20
N GLY A 369 0.16 -28.40 -16.61
CA GLY A 369 0.21 -29.66 -17.37
C GLY A 369 -0.47 -30.83 -16.66
N LYS A 370 -0.25 -30.99 -15.34
CA LYS A 370 -0.93 -31.98 -14.49
C LYS A 370 -2.45 -31.80 -14.52
N THR A 371 -2.96 -30.57 -14.34
CA THR A 371 -4.41 -30.29 -14.45
C THR A 371 -4.93 -30.61 -15.86
N PHE A 372 -4.22 -30.20 -16.92
CA PHE A 372 -4.67 -30.40 -18.30
C PHE A 372 -4.72 -31.88 -18.71
N LYS A 373 -3.74 -32.72 -18.30
CA LYS A 373 -3.81 -34.19 -18.44
C LYS A 373 -5.07 -34.73 -17.76
N GLY A 374 -5.32 -34.30 -16.51
CA GLY A 374 -6.51 -34.70 -15.75
C GLY A 374 -7.81 -34.42 -16.48
N LEU A 375 -7.98 -33.21 -17.04
CA LEU A 375 -9.17 -32.84 -17.82
C LEU A 375 -9.34 -33.72 -19.07
N ALA A 376 -8.26 -33.88 -19.85
CA ALA A 376 -8.27 -34.63 -21.11
C ALA A 376 -8.60 -36.13 -20.93
N ILE A 377 -8.15 -36.74 -19.83
CA ILE A 377 -8.43 -38.16 -19.53
C ILE A 377 -9.83 -38.32 -18.89
N SER A 378 -10.22 -37.41 -17.99
CA SER A 378 -11.50 -37.51 -17.25
C SER A 378 -12.75 -37.09 -18.03
N GLY A 379 -12.62 -36.20 -19.04
CA GLY A 379 -13.78 -35.60 -19.71
C GLY A 379 -14.47 -34.49 -18.92
N CYS A 380 -13.88 -34.06 -17.79
CA CYS A 380 -14.38 -32.95 -16.99
C CYS A 380 -14.10 -31.59 -17.64
N TRP A 381 -14.76 -30.55 -17.14
CA TRP A 381 -14.54 -29.17 -17.59
C TRP A 381 -13.56 -28.46 -16.65
N GLY A 382 -12.64 -27.67 -17.21
CA GLY A 382 -11.73 -26.81 -16.47
C GLY A 382 -12.00 -25.33 -16.76
N CYS A 383 -12.33 -24.56 -15.72
CA CYS A 383 -12.43 -23.11 -15.77
C CYS A 383 -11.24 -22.48 -15.03
N PHE A 384 -10.34 -21.85 -15.77
CA PHE A 384 -9.16 -21.21 -15.22
C PHE A 384 -9.45 -19.71 -15.05
N ASP A 385 -9.66 -19.31 -13.80
CA ASP A 385 -10.05 -17.94 -13.47
C ASP A 385 -8.81 -17.03 -13.45
N GLU A 386 -8.95 -15.84 -14.01
CA GLU A 386 -7.90 -14.82 -14.12
C GLU A 386 -6.61 -15.33 -14.80
N PHE A 387 -6.74 -16.16 -15.85
CA PHE A 387 -5.62 -16.84 -16.51
C PHE A 387 -4.48 -15.90 -16.96
N ASN A 388 -4.79 -14.63 -17.24
CA ASN A 388 -3.83 -13.61 -17.62
C ASN A 388 -3.08 -12.94 -16.44
N ARG A 389 -3.09 -13.54 -15.24
CA ARG A 389 -2.11 -13.30 -14.16
C ARG A 389 -0.86 -14.16 -14.25
N ILE A 390 -0.89 -15.28 -14.98
CA ILE A 390 0.25 -16.21 -15.07
C ILE A 390 1.39 -15.53 -15.82
N ASN A 391 2.61 -15.69 -15.31
CA ASN A 391 3.81 -15.11 -15.92
C ASN A 391 4.04 -15.58 -17.37
N LEU A 392 4.33 -14.63 -18.27
CA LEU A 392 4.47 -14.85 -19.73
C LEU A 392 5.30 -16.09 -20.15
N PRO A 393 6.45 -16.43 -19.51
CA PRO A 393 7.20 -17.63 -19.86
C PRO A 393 6.41 -18.93 -19.59
N VAL A 394 5.74 -19.02 -18.44
CA VAL A 394 4.90 -20.18 -18.06
C VAL A 394 3.68 -20.27 -18.98
N LEU A 395 3.02 -19.15 -19.22
CA LEU A 395 1.83 -19.09 -20.06
C LEU A 395 2.14 -19.40 -21.55
N SER A 396 3.37 -19.13 -22.01
CA SER A 396 3.87 -19.55 -23.33
C SER A 396 4.05 -21.06 -23.46
N VAL A 397 4.48 -21.75 -22.39
CA VAL A 397 4.54 -23.23 -22.35
C VAL A 397 3.14 -23.84 -22.23
N ALA A 398 2.27 -23.24 -21.40
CA ALA A 398 0.87 -23.66 -21.28
C ALA A 398 0.12 -23.58 -22.62
N ALA A 399 0.43 -22.60 -23.47
CA ALA A 399 -0.13 -22.52 -24.83
C ALA A 399 0.20 -23.75 -25.69
N GLN A 400 1.43 -24.28 -25.60
CA GLN A 400 1.83 -25.50 -26.32
C GLN A 400 1.12 -26.74 -25.78
N GLN A 401 0.98 -26.84 -24.45
CA GLN A 401 0.20 -27.91 -23.79
C GLN A 401 -1.26 -27.92 -24.26
N ILE A 402 -1.93 -26.76 -24.24
CA ILE A 402 -3.33 -26.62 -24.68
C ILE A 402 -3.47 -26.90 -26.19
N GLN A 403 -2.53 -26.42 -27.01
CA GLN A 403 -2.54 -26.67 -28.46
C GLN A 403 -2.46 -28.18 -28.77
N CYS A 404 -1.59 -28.92 -28.07
CA CYS A 404 -1.48 -30.38 -28.22
C CYS A 404 -2.81 -31.10 -27.94
N LEU A 405 -3.53 -30.68 -26.89
CA LEU A 405 -4.82 -31.27 -26.51
C LEU A 405 -5.94 -30.96 -27.51
N LEU A 406 -6.07 -29.69 -27.90
CA LEU A 406 -7.10 -29.27 -28.84
C LEU A 406 -6.83 -29.81 -30.25
N GLN A 407 -5.57 -29.97 -30.66
CA GLN A 407 -5.22 -30.67 -31.90
C GLN A 407 -5.60 -32.15 -31.85
N ALA A 408 -5.29 -32.88 -30.78
CA ALA A 408 -5.70 -34.28 -30.63
C ALA A 408 -7.24 -34.44 -30.67
N LYS A 409 -7.99 -33.48 -30.10
CA LYS A 409 -9.47 -33.40 -30.18
C LYS A 409 -9.96 -33.12 -31.61
N ARG A 410 -9.41 -32.12 -32.31
CA ARG A 410 -9.74 -31.79 -33.71
C ARG A 410 -9.50 -32.98 -34.65
N GLU A 411 -8.40 -33.71 -34.44
CA GLU A 411 -8.05 -34.93 -35.18
C GLU A 411 -8.79 -36.19 -34.71
N ARG A 412 -9.63 -36.10 -33.67
CA ARG A 412 -10.42 -37.21 -33.08
C ARG A 412 -9.57 -38.42 -32.67
N ARG A 413 -8.35 -38.18 -32.18
CA ARG A 413 -7.46 -39.24 -31.68
C ARG A 413 -7.98 -39.81 -30.36
N LYS A 414 -7.99 -41.14 -30.20
CA LYS A 414 -8.29 -41.79 -28.91
C LYS A 414 -7.11 -41.78 -27.94
N GLU A 415 -5.89 -41.71 -28.46
CA GLU A 415 -4.64 -41.64 -27.70
C GLU A 415 -3.65 -40.73 -28.41
N PHE A 416 -2.79 -40.05 -27.65
CA PHE A 416 -1.73 -39.17 -28.17
C PHE A 416 -0.62 -39.02 -27.13
N HIS A 417 0.51 -38.43 -27.52
CA HIS A 417 1.59 -38.06 -26.60
C HIS A 417 1.44 -36.61 -26.15
N PHE A 418 1.56 -36.36 -24.85
CA PHE A 418 1.60 -35.01 -24.28
C PHE A 418 2.99 -34.38 -24.40
N THR A 419 3.14 -33.11 -24.02
CA THR A 419 4.38 -32.32 -24.22
C THR A 419 5.59 -32.82 -23.43
N ASP A 420 5.38 -33.66 -22.41
CA ASP A 420 6.43 -34.33 -21.62
C ASP A 420 6.73 -35.76 -22.10
N GLY A 421 6.07 -36.22 -23.17
CA GLY A 421 6.25 -37.53 -23.79
C GLY A 421 5.23 -38.59 -23.37
N ASP A 422 4.46 -38.36 -22.30
CA ASP A 422 3.51 -39.36 -21.78
C ASP A 422 2.39 -39.66 -22.78
N LYS A 423 2.13 -40.96 -23.00
CA LYS A 423 1.02 -41.42 -23.84
C LYS A 423 -0.27 -41.44 -23.02
N ILE A 424 -1.24 -40.62 -23.39
CA ILE A 424 -2.51 -40.45 -22.66
C ILE A 424 -3.74 -40.69 -23.54
N THR A 425 -4.79 -41.23 -22.94
CA THR A 425 -6.12 -41.45 -23.55
C THR A 425 -6.94 -40.17 -23.55
N LEU A 426 -7.66 -39.89 -24.63
CA LEU A 426 -8.50 -38.70 -24.77
C LEU A 426 -9.99 -39.04 -24.60
N ASN A 427 -10.65 -38.38 -23.65
CA ASN A 427 -12.10 -38.26 -23.59
C ASN A 427 -12.49 -36.93 -24.25
N ASP A 428 -13.11 -36.98 -25.43
CA ASP A 428 -13.40 -35.80 -26.26
C ASP A 428 -14.40 -34.82 -25.62
N THR A 429 -15.17 -35.23 -24.62
CA THR A 429 -16.16 -34.39 -23.92
C THR A 429 -15.56 -33.32 -23.00
N PHE A 430 -14.23 -33.31 -22.79
CA PHE A 430 -13.54 -32.29 -22.00
C PHE A 430 -13.64 -30.88 -22.60
N ALA A 431 -13.53 -29.86 -21.74
CA ALA A 431 -13.48 -28.46 -22.11
C ALA A 431 -12.42 -27.70 -21.30
N ILE A 432 -11.77 -26.73 -21.96
CA ILE A 432 -10.89 -25.75 -21.32
C ILE A 432 -11.51 -24.37 -21.56
N VAL A 433 -11.82 -23.68 -20.48
CA VAL A 433 -12.36 -22.31 -20.47
C VAL A 433 -11.42 -21.44 -19.64
N ILE A 434 -11.04 -20.27 -20.17
CA ILE A 434 -10.19 -19.30 -19.48
C ILE A 434 -10.97 -18.01 -19.26
N THR A 435 -10.89 -17.40 -18.07
CA THR A 435 -11.49 -16.07 -17.84
C THR A 435 -10.42 -14.98 -17.92
N MET A 436 -10.83 -13.79 -18.37
CA MET A 436 -9.95 -12.61 -18.41
C MET A 436 -10.64 -11.36 -17.86
N ASN A 437 -9.85 -10.55 -17.16
CA ASN A 437 -10.19 -9.20 -16.69
C ASN A 437 -9.27 -8.17 -17.39
N PRO A 438 -9.51 -7.80 -18.67
CA PRO A 438 -8.64 -6.88 -19.41
C PRO A 438 -8.67 -5.45 -18.84
N GLY A 439 -7.56 -4.71 -18.99
CA GLY A 439 -7.48 -3.28 -18.65
C GLY A 439 -7.17 -2.93 -17.19
N TYR A 440 -6.57 -3.86 -16.42
CA TYR A 440 -6.19 -3.64 -15.02
C TYR A 440 -4.68 -3.80 -14.84
N ALA A 441 -4.09 -3.07 -13.90
CA ALA A 441 -2.68 -3.22 -13.52
C ALA A 441 -2.35 -4.66 -13.07
N GLY A 442 -1.13 -5.12 -13.34
CA GLY A 442 -0.65 -6.45 -12.99
C GLY A 442 -1.18 -7.61 -13.84
N ARG A 443 -2.12 -7.38 -14.77
CA ARG A 443 -2.62 -8.40 -15.71
C ARG A 443 -2.00 -8.23 -17.10
N GLN A 444 -1.64 -9.35 -17.73
CA GLN A 444 -0.93 -9.38 -19.02
C GLN A 444 -1.91 -9.55 -20.19
N GLU A 445 -1.44 -9.33 -21.43
CA GLU A 445 -2.15 -9.84 -22.61
C GLU A 445 -1.81 -11.31 -22.86
N LEU A 446 -2.75 -12.05 -23.47
CA LEU A 446 -2.45 -13.41 -23.94
C LEU A 446 -1.59 -13.35 -25.23
N PRO A 447 -0.51 -14.15 -25.34
CA PRO A 447 0.21 -14.35 -26.59
C PRO A 447 -0.68 -14.88 -27.72
N GLU A 448 -0.36 -14.52 -28.97
CA GLU A 448 -1.18 -14.86 -30.14
C GLU A 448 -1.32 -16.38 -30.37
N ASN A 449 -0.28 -17.17 -30.10
CA ASN A 449 -0.35 -18.64 -30.18
C ASN A 449 -1.33 -19.26 -29.18
N LEU A 450 -1.60 -18.57 -28.05
CA LEU A 450 -2.67 -18.94 -27.13
C LEU A 450 -4.02 -18.41 -27.64
N LYS A 451 -4.13 -17.13 -28.03
CA LYS A 451 -5.37 -16.53 -28.56
C LYS A 451 -5.99 -17.36 -29.69
N ILE A 452 -5.18 -17.87 -30.63
CA ILE A 452 -5.62 -18.74 -31.75
C ILE A 452 -6.33 -20.03 -31.28
N ASN A 453 -6.07 -20.50 -30.06
CA ASN A 453 -6.69 -21.72 -29.52
C ASN A 453 -8.01 -21.49 -28.77
N PHE A 454 -8.44 -20.24 -28.60
CA PHE A 454 -9.64 -19.88 -27.83
C PHE A 454 -10.58 -18.93 -28.59
N ARG A 455 -11.89 -19.22 -28.56
CA ARG A 455 -12.90 -18.26 -29.02
C ARG A 455 -13.19 -17.25 -27.91
N SER A 456 -12.84 -15.98 -28.13
CA SER A 456 -13.09 -14.89 -27.18
C SER A 456 -14.59 -14.54 -27.10
N ILE A 457 -15.07 -14.19 -25.90
CA ILE A 457 -16.48 -13.91 -25.61
C ILE A 457 -16.56 -12.66 -24.72
N ALA A 458 -17.15 -11.57 -25.21
CA ALA A 458 -17.24 -10.31 -24.46
C ALA A 458 -18.34 -10.35 -23.38
N MET A 459 -17.95 -10.19 -22.11
CA MET A 459 -18.85 -10.20 -20.94
C MET A 459 -18.96 -8.80 -20.33
N MET A 460 -20.09 -8.13 -20.59
CA MET A 460 -20.40 -6.79 -20.10
C MET A 460 -21.01 -6.82 -18.68
N VAL A 461 -21.31 -5.64 -18.11
CA VAL A 461 -22.08 -5.55 -16.85
C VAL A 461 -23.50 -6.09 -17.09
N PRO A 462 -23.98 -7.08 -16.30
CA PRO A 462 -25.31 -7.65 -16.46
C PRO A 462 -26.40 -6.68 -15.96
N ASP A 463 -27.62 -6.82 -16.49
CA ASP A 463 -28.77 -6.01 -16.07
C ASP A 463 -29.19 -6.34 -14.63
N ARG A 464 -28.91 -5.39 -13.72
CA ARG A 464 -29.27 -5.47 -12.30
C ARG A 464 -30.78 -5.55 -12.08
N GLN A 465 -31.60 -4.97 -12.96
CA GLN A 465 -33.07 -5.00 -12.82
C GLN A 465 -33.61 -6.43 -13.01
N ILE A 466 -33.05 -7.20 -13.94
CA ILE A 466 -33.40 -8.62 -14.13
C ILE A 466 -33.04 -9.43 -12.88
N ILE A 467 -31.84 -9.23 -12.34
CA ILE A 467 -31.34 -9.91 -11.13
C ILE A 467 -32.23 -9.58 -9.91
N MET A 468 -32.55 -8.30 -9.71
CA MET A 468 -33.47 -7.85 -8.65
C MET A 468 -34.85 -8.49 -8.79
N ARG A 469 -35.42 -8.52 -10.00
CA ARG A 469 -36.72 -9.13 -10.28
C ARG A 469 -36.74 -10.63 -9.95
N VAL A 470 -35.69 -11.37 -10.31
CA VAL A 470 -35.63 -12.81 -10.03
C VAL A 470 -35.47 -13.09 -8.53
N LYS A 471 -34.60 -12.37 -7.82
CA LYS A 471 -34.47 -12.55 -6.35
C LYS A 471 -35.67 -12.02 -5.56
N LEU A 472 -36.45 -11.08 -6.11
CA LEU A 472 -37.78 -10.71 -5.58
C LEU A 472 -38.82 -11.83 -5.82
N ALA A 473 -38.87 -12.41 -7.03
CA ALA A 473 -39.75 -13.55 -7.32
C ALA A 473 -39.43 -14.76 -6.44
N SER A 474 -38.14 -15.08 -6.24
CA SER A 474 -37.71 -16.18 -5.37
C SER A 474 -37.98 -15.93 -3.88
N GLY A 475 -38.17 -14.67 -3.48
CA GLY A 475 -38.60 -14.25 -2.15
C GLY A 475 -40.11 -14.05 -1.99
N GLY A 476 -40.94 -14.64 -2.86
CA GLY A 476 -42.41 -14.62 -2.74
C GLY A 476 -43.11 -13.39 -3.32
N PHE A 477 -42.40 -12.41 -3.88
CA PHE A 477 -43.02 -11.18 -4.38
C PHE A 477 -43.63 -11.39 -5.78
N LEU A 478 -44.94 -11.61 -5.85
CA LEU A 478 -45.69 -11.66 -7.12
C LEU A 478 -45.55 -10.37 -7.95
N ASN A 479 -45.49 -9.20 -7.31
CA ASN A 479 -45.36 -7.89 -7.97
C ASN A 479 -43.89 -7.48 -8.27
N ASN A 480 -43.00 -8.48 -8.40
CA ASN A 480 -41.55 -8.36 -8.56
C ASN A 480 -41.10 -7.36 -9.63
N THR A 481 -41.81 -7.23 -10.75
CA THR A 481 -41.35 -6.43 -11.90
C THR A 481 -41.42 -4.93 -11.62
N ASN A 482 -42.52 -4.46 -11.01
CA ASN A 482 -42.67 -3.06 -10.59
C ASN A 482 -41.73 -2.73 -9.42
N LEU A 483 -41.59 -3.67 -8.47
CA LEU A 483 -40.65 -3.54 -7.36
C LEU A 483 -39.20 -3.46 -7.82
N ALA A 484 -38.77 -4.28 -8.80
CA ALA A 484 -37.40 -4.25 -9.34
C ALA A 484 -37.08 -2.92 -10.04
N GLN A 485 -38.01 -2.34 -10.80
CA GLN A 485 -37.84 -1.01 -11.40
C GLN A 485 -37.69 0.08 -10.32
N LYS A 486 -38.52 0.02 -9.27
CA LYS A 486 -38.45 0.94 -8.13
C LYS A 486 -37.15 0.78 -7.35
N PHE A 487 -36.72 -0.44 -7.03
CA PHE A 487 -35.45 -0.69 -6.35
C PHE A 487 -34.25 -0.28 -7.19
N PHE A 488 -34.23 -0.57 -8.50
CA PHE A 488 -33.15 -0.14 -9.39
C PHE A 488 -33.03 1.40 -9.44
N THR A 489 -34.17 2.10 -9.53
CA THR A 489 -34.20 3.57 -9.49
C THR A 489 -33.80 4.09 -8.11
N LEU A 490 -34.30 3.49 -7.03
CA LEU A 490 -34.01 3.86 -5.65
C LEU A 490 -32.53 3.67 -5.32
N TYR A 491 -31.90 2.55 -5.68
CA TYR A 491 -30.47 2.32 -5.47
C TYR A 491 -29.59 3.30 -6.27
N LYS A 492 -30.08 3.79 -7.42
CA LYS A 492 -29.42 4.85 -8.19
C LYS A 492 -29.58 6.24 -7.56
N CYS A 493 -30.68 6.48 -6.84
CA CYS A 493 -30.88 7.74 -6.11
C CYS A 493 -30.26 7.73 -4.72
N CYS A 494 -30.21 6.59 -4.02
CA CYS A 494 -29.64 6.44 -2.67
C CYS A 494 -28.10 6.35 -2.65
N GLU A 495 -27.44 6.54 -3.79
CA GLU A 495 -26.05 7.03 -3.78
C GLU A 495 -26.01 8.46 -3.15
N ASP A 496 -27.16 9.16 -3.11
CA ASP A 496 -27.49 10.40 -2.36
C ASP A 496 -28.62 10.17 -1.27
N GLN A 497 -28.54 10.68 -0.01
CA GLN A 497 -29.56 10.67 1.12
C GLN A 497 -29.54 9.57 2.25
N LEU A 498 -29.83 9.96 3.52
CA LEU A 498 -29.04 9.62 4.75
C LEU A 498 -29.68 10.16 6.13
N ILE A 499 -29.34 9.73 7.41
CA ILE A 499 -29.48 10.50 8.74
C ILE A 499 -28.58 10.08 10.01
N ASP A 500 -28.65 10.78 11.21
CA ASP A 500 -27.78 10.94 12.47
C ASP A 500 -27.55 9.72 13.46
N GLU A 501 -26.86 9.67 14.64
CA GLU A 501 -26.57 10.54 15.86
C GLU A 501 -25.19 10.23 16.58
N ASP A 502 -24.63 11.08 17.49
CA ASP A 502 -23.67 10.71 18.63
C ASP A 502 -23.13 11.81 19.60
N GLY A 503 -23.53 13.09 19.57
CA GLY A 503 -22.92 14.09 20.48
C GLY A 503 -21.53 14.61 20.05
N LEU A 504 -21.15 14.41 18.79
CA LEU A 504 -20.71 15.58 18.01
C LEU A 504 -21.89 16.54 17.89
N ILE A 505 -21.68 17.71 17.29
CA ILE A 505 -22.83 18.50 16.85
C ILE A 505 -23.57 17.66 15.80
N ASN A 506 -24.79 17.27 16.15
CA ASN A 506 -25.80 16.73 15.26
C ASN A 506 -25.88 17.68 14.08
N PHE A 507 -25.32 17.25 12.96
CA PHE A 507 -25.13 18.06 11.77
C PHE A 507 -25.64 17.23 10.61
N ASN A 508 -26.76 17.68 10.06
CA ASN A 508 -27.55 17.07 8.99
C ASN A 508 -26.82 16.91 7.64
N ASP A 509 -25.47 16.83 7.60
CA ASP A 509 -24.69 16.19 6.51
C ASP A 509 -23.65 15.14 7.00
N TRP A 510 -23.19 15.18 8.25
CA TRP A 510 -22.24 14.19 8.80
C TRP A 510 -22.95 12.94 9.30
N ASN A 511 -23.91 13.17 10.20
CA ASN A 511 -24.71 12.17 10.90
C ASN A 511 -25.29 11.14 9.95
N LEU A 512 -25.96 11.70 8.96
CA LEU A 512 -26.21 11.14 7.65
C LEU A 512 -25.48 9.81 7.32
N LYS A 513 -24.14 9.81 7.34
CA LYS A 513 -23.31 8.66 6.92
C LYS A 513 -23.21 7.55 7.96
N ILE A 514 -23.66 7.76 9.19
CA ILE A 514 -23.62 6.82 10.31
C ILE A 514 -24.77 5.81 10.21
N ILE A 515 -25.99 6.23 9.84
CA ILE A 515 -27.03 5.26 9.47
C ILE A 515 -26.64 4.49 8.21
N GLN A 516 -26.01 5.13 7.21
CA GLN A 516 -25.49 4.42 6.04
C GLN A 516 -24.47 3.34 6.46
N LEU A 517 -23.60 3.60 7.45
CA LEU A 517 -22.70 2.60 8.04
C LEU A 517 -23.45 1.49 8.80
N TYR A 518 -24.46 1.83 9.60
CA TYR A 518 -25.29 0.89 10.36
C TYR A 518 -26.07 -0.08 9.46
N GLU A 519 -26.72 0.42 8.41
CA GLU A 519 -27.42 -0.42 7.44
C GLU A 519 -26.44 -1.29 6.66
N THR A 520 -25.32 -0.70 6.21
CA THR A 520 -24.28 -1.41 5.45
C THR A 520 -23.69 -2.56 6.24
N GLN A 521 -23.38 -2.41 7.53
CA GLN A 521 -22.84 -3.51 8.34
C GLN A 521 -23.85 -4.65 8.58
N ARG A 522 -25.16 -4.42 8.42
CA ARG A 522 -26.17 -5.49 8.54
C ARG A 522 -26.25 -6.33 7.27
N VAL A 523 -25.99 -5.73 6.10
CA VAL A 523 -26.03 -6.40 4.79
C VAL A 523 -24.67 -6.99 4.40
N ARG A 524 -23.56 -6.31 4.72
CA ARG A 524 -22.19 -6.70 4.34
C ARG A 524 -21.31 -6.97 5.56
N HIS A 525 -20.24 -7.74 5.32
CA HIS A 525 -19.20 -8.05 6.30
C HIS A 525 -17.86 -7.35 6.01
N GLY A 526 -17.61 -6.96 4.75
CA GLY A 526 -16.55 -6.03 4.36
C GLY A 526 -17.11 -4.65 4.00
N ILE A 527 -16.52 -3.58 4.51
CA ILE A 527 -17.02 -2.20 4.38
C ILE A 527 -15.87 -1.22 4.13
N MET A 528 -15.95 -0.37 3.11
CA MET A 528 -14.97 0.71 2.87
C MET A 528 -15.57 2.07 3.22
N VAL A 529 -14.99 2.75 4.21
CA VAL A 529 -15.28 4.14 4.56
C VAL A 529 -14.25 5.03 3.86
N LEU A 530 -14.69 5.70 2.80
CA LEU A 530 -13.86 6.44 1.86
C LEU A 530 -14.03 7.95 2.04
N GLY A 531 -12.95 8.71 1.96
CA GLY A 531 -13.02 10.18 2.04
C GLY A 531 -11.69 10.83 2.43
N PRO A 532 -11.56 12.15 2.28
CA PRO A 532 -10.32 12.87 2.59
C PRO A 532 -9.98 12.83 4.10
N SER A 533 -8.79 13.32 4.43
CA SER A 533 -8.40 13.56 5.83
C SER A 533 -9.37 14.56 6.48
N GLY A 534 -9.69 14.34 7.76
CA GLY A 534 -10.56 15.21 8.54
C GLY A 534 -12.07 15.05 8.32
N ALA A 535 -12.54 14.31 7.30
CA ALA A 535 -13.96 14.05 7.01
C ALA A 535 -14.69 13.14 8.03
N GLY A 536 -14.30 13.14 9.30
CA GLY A 536 -14.99 12.45 10.40
C GLY A 536 -14.97 10.91 10.42
N LYS A 537 -14.48 10.23 9.37
CA LYS A 537 -14.43 8.75 9.20
C LYS A 537 -14.12 7.97 10.49
N THR A 538 -12.96 8.24 11.10
CA THR A 538 -12.47 7.59 12.32
C THR A 538 -13.49 7.64 13.44
N LYS A 539 -14.08 8.83 13.65
CA LYS A 539 -15.06 9.07 14.71
C LYS A 539 -16.40 8.45 14.35
N CYS A 540 -16.84 8.50 13.09
CA CYS A 540 -18.07 7.84 12.61
C CYS A 540 -18.10 6.33 12.91
N CYS A 541 -16.94 5.66 12.83
CA CYS A 541 -16.80 4.26 13.26
C CYS A 541 -16.94 4.12 14.78
N GLN A 542 -16.17 4.90 15.56
CA GLN A 542 -16.22 4.89 17.03
C GLN A 542 -17.61 5.20 17.60
N VAL A 543 -18.31 6.15 17.00
CA VAL A 543 -19.72 6.50 17.26
C VAL A 543 -20.58 5.26 17.20
N LEU A 544 -20.58 4.58 16.04
CA LEU A 544 -21.51 3.50 15.83
C LEU A 544 -21.21 2.31 16.75
N MET A 545 -19.93 2.07 17.06
CA MET A 545 -19.54 1.10 18.10
C MET A 545 -20.08 1.47 19.49
N GLY A 546 -20.07 2.75 19.85
CA GLY A 546 -20.63 3.28 21.11
C GLY A 546 -22.15 3.11 21.18
N ALA A 547 -22.86 3.47 20.12
CA ALA A 547 -24.30 3.27 19.99
C ALA A 547 -24.69 1.78 20.07
N LEU A 548 -24.01 0.91 19.30
CA LEU A 548 -24.23 -0.55 19.33
C LEU A 548 -23.96 -1.15 20.72
N THR A 549 -22.93 -0.68 21.41
CA THR A 549 -22.57 -1.12 22.76
C THR A 549 -23.62 -0.66 23.79
N THR A 550 -24.18 0.54 23.62
CA THR A 550 -25.29 1.06 24.43
C THR A 550 -26.60 0.28 24.18
N LEU A 551 -26.80 -0.20 22.95
CA LEU A 551 -27.88 -1.13 22.57
C LEU A 551 -27.61 -2.60 22.99
N GLY A 552 -26.59 -2.86 23.81
CA GLY A 552 -26.28 -4.18 24.38
C GLY A 552 -25.42 -5.10 23.51
N THR A 553 -24.99 -4.68 22.31
CA THR A 553 -24.03 -5.40 21.48
C THR A 553 -22.63 -4.86 21.71
N HIS A 554 -21.90 -5.41 22.68
CA HIS A 554 -20.55 -4.96 23.05
C HIS A 554 -19.60 -5.07 21.86
N THR A 555 -19.26 -3.92 21.27
CA THR A 555 -18.48 -3.85 20.02
C THR A 555 -17.05 -3.40 20.32
N ARG A 556 -16.06 -4.22 19.98
CA ARG A 556 -14.61 -3.91 20.12
C ARG A 556 -13.93 -3.87 18.76
N ASP A 557 -12.87 -3.07 18.62
CA ASP A 557 -12.05 -3.05 17.41
C ASP A 557 -10.60 -3.51 17.59
N TYR A 558 -10.03 -3.99 16.49
CA TYR A 558 -8.59 -4.12 16.27
C TYR A 558 -8.23 -3.23 15.07
N ARG A 559 -7.64 -2.06 15.33
CA ARG A 559 -7.13 -1.17 14.28
C ARG A 559 -5.68 -1.52 13.92
N MET A 560 -5.37 -1.54 12.62
CA MET A 560 -4.01 -1.67 12.09
C MET A 560 -3.85 -0.89 10.78
N ASN A 561 -2.63 -0.44 10.47
CA ASN A 561 -2.32 0.12 9.16
C ASN A 561 -1.78 -1.01 8.25
N PRO A 562 -2.43 -1.35 7.12
CA PRO A 562 -1.95 -2.41 6.23
C PRO A 562 -0.65 -2.03 5.49
N LYS A 563 -0.26 -0.75 5.47
CA LYS A 563 0.94 -0.24 4.77
C LYS A 563 2.08 0.21 5.71
N SER A 564 1.94 0.04 7.03
CA SER A 564 3.08 0.14 7.95
C SER A 564 3.95 -1.12 7.95
N ILE A 565 3.36 -2.25 7.53
CA ILE A 565 4.00 -3.57 7.42
C ILE A 565 3.94 -4.07 5.96
N THR A 566 4.75 -5.08 5.63
CA THR A 566 4.69 -5.74 4.31
C THR A 566 3.52 -6.72 4.23
N ALA A 567 3.04 -7.05 3.01
CA ALA A 567 2.00 -8.05 2.80
C ALA A 567 2.35 -9.43 3.40
N SER A 568 3.63 -9.83 3.32
CA SER A 568 4.14 -11.06 3.93
C SER A 568 4.06 -11.04 5.47
N GLN A 569 4.33 -9.89 6.11
CA GLN A 569 4.14 -9.72 7.56
C GLN A 569 2.66 -9.60 7.95
N MET A 570 1.79 -9.19 7.03
CA MET A 570 0.35 -9.11 7.23
C MET A 570 -0.30 -10.50 7.26
N PHE A 571 -0.08 -11.33 6.24
CA PHE A 571 -0.74 -12.64 6.09
C PHE A 571 0.06 -13.83 6.62
N GLY A 572 1.39 -13.69 6.69
CA GLY A 572 2.34 -14.74 7.04
C GLY A 572 3.22 -15.13 5.85
N ILE A 573 4.33 -15.79 6.15
CA ILE A 573 5.33 -16.23 5.16
C ILE A 573 5.76 -17.67 5.45
N LEU A 574 5.91 -18.45 4.39
CA LEU A 574 6.58 -19.74 4.41
C LEU A 574 8.04 -19.49 4.01
N ASP A 575 8.99 -19.80 4.88
CA ASP A 575 10.41 -19.73 4.52
C ASP A 575 10.75 -20.88 3.58
N VAL A 576 11.22 -20.58 2.36
CA VAL A 576 11.53 -21.58 1.33
C VAL A 576 12.79 -22.39 1.68
N ALA A 577 13.68 -21.87 2.56
CA ALA A 577 14.89 -22.54 2.99
C ALA A 577 14.66 -23.51 4.16
N THR A 578 13.71 -23.22 5.06
CA THR A 578 13.44 -24.07 6.24
C THR A 578 12.10 -24.82 6.20
N ASN A 579 11.18 -24.41 5.32
CA ASN A 579 9.74 -24.77 5.34
C ASN A 579 8.98 -24.34 6.61
N ASP A 580 9.53 -23.46 7.45
CA ASP A 580 8.80 -22.94 8.62
C ASP A 580 7.74 -21.91 8.20
N TRP A 581 6.55 -22.03 8.78
CA TRP A 581 5.49 -21.03 8.64
C TRP A 581 5.56 -20.00 9.76
N THR A 582 5.75 -18.73 9.40
CA THR A 582 5.58 -17.59 10.29
C THR A 582 4.19 -16.98 10.07
N ASP A 583 3.31 -17.07 11.07
CA ASP A 583 1.95 -16.51 11.02
C ASP A 583 2.00 -14.96 10.90
N GLY A 584 1.11 -14.37 10.12
CA GLY A 584 1.03 -12.92 9.95
C GLY A 584 0.31 -12.19 11.08
N ILE A 585 0.46 -10.87 11.14
CA ILE A 585 -0.24 -10.01 12.11
C ILE A 585 -1.76 -10.08 11.89
N PHE A 586 -2.22 -9.98 10.64
CA PHE A 586 -3.65 -10.06 10.32
C PHE A 586 -4.20 -11.48 10.51
N SER A 587 -3.47 -12.53 10.09
CA SER A 587 -3.93 -13.91 10.33
C SER A 587 -4.05 -14.22 11.83
N THR A 588 -3.12 -13.72 12.64
CA THR A 588 -3.17 -13.88 14.11
C THR A 588 -4.35 -13.13 14.73
N LEU A 589 -4.62 -11.88 14.32
CA LEU A 589 -5.80 -11.13 14.78
C LEU A 589 -7.11 -11.83 14.35
N TRP A 590 -7.16 -12.39 13.15
CA TRP A 590 -8.28 -13.19 12.64
C TRP A 590 -8.52 -14.46 13.47
N ARG A 591 -7.46 -15.20 13.82
CA ARG A 591 -7.55 -16.35 14.75
C ARG A 591 -7.98 -15.91 16.17
N ARG A 592 -7.65 -14.69 16.62
CA ARG A 592 -8.08 -14.15 17.94
C ARG A 592 -9.58 -13.84 17.99
N THR A 593 -10.16 -13.22 16.95
CA THR A 593 -11.61 -12.92 16.94
C THR A 593 -12.48 -14.18 16.86
N LEU A 594 -12.03 -15.21 16.13
CA LEU A 594 -12.70 -16.52 16.11
C LEU A 594 -12.74 -17.16 17.51
N LYS A 595 -11.62 -17.17 18.24
CA LYS A 595 -11.56 -17.65 19.64
C LYS A 595 -12.42 -16.83 20.59
N ALA A 596 -12.52 -15.51 20.41
CA ALA A 596 -13.41 -14.66 21.20
C ALA A 596 -14.89 -15.04 20.99
N TYR A 597 -15.30 -15.28 19.75
CA TYR A 597 -16.65 -15.74 19.42
C TYR A 597 -16.98 -17.13 20.01
N GLU A 598 -16.03 -18.08 20.00
CA GLU A 598 -16.19 -19.39 20.65
C GLU A 598 -16.35 -19.32 22.18
N VAL A 599 -15.91 -18.23 22.81
CA VAL A 599 -16.10 -17.98 24.25
C VAL A 599 -17.42 -17.23 24.50
N SER A 600 -17.70 -16.15 23.75
CA SER A 600 -18.90 -15.33 23.95
C SER A 600 -20.20 -16.11 23.66
N SER A 601 -20.16 -17.02 22.68
CA SER A 601 -21.28 -17.95 22.37
C SER A 601 -21.57 -18.94 23.49
N LYS A 602 -20.59 -19.28 24.34
CA LYS A 602 -20.77 -20.16 25.51
C LYS A 602 -21.20 -19.41 26.77
N SER A 603 -20.86 -18.13 26.89
CA SER A 603 -21.31 -17.27 28.01
C SER A 603 -22.64 -16.54 27.74
N GLY A 604 -23.19 -16.63 26.53
CA GLY A 604 -24.43 -15.95 26.13
C GLY A 604 -24.30 -14.43 25.93
N ILE A 605 -23.07 -13.91 25.81
CA ILE A 605 -22.79 -12.46 25.68
C ILE A 605 -22.70 -12.09 24.21
N GLN A 606 -23.48 -11.08 23.79
CA GLN A 606 -23.52 -10.60 22.42
C GLN A 606 -22.36 -9.62 22.11
N GLU A 607 -21.15 -10.16 21.95
CA GLU A 607 -19.99 -9.40 21.48
C GLU A 607 -19.93 -9.31 19.94
N ALA A 608 -19.46 -8.16 19.43
CA ALA A 608 -19.12 -7.94 18.03
C ALA A 608 -17.67 -7.42 17.89
N TRP A 609 -16.99 -7.77 16.80
CA TRP A 609 -15.57 -7.51 16.63
C TRP A 609 -15.26 -6.88 15.26
N TRP A 610 -14.69 -5.67 15.26
CA TRP A 610 -14.38 -4.92 14.04
C TRP A 610 -12.87 -4.88 13.79
N ILE A 611 -12.40 -5.45 12.69
CA ILE A 611 -11.00 -5.31 12.27
C ILE A 611 -10.91 -4.12 11.33
N ILE A 612 -10.25 -3.04 11.76
CA ILE A 612 -10.17 -1.78 11.03
C ILE A 612 -8.80 -1.64 10.37
N LEU A 613 -8.79 -1.73 9.04
CA LEU A 613 -7.62 -1.54 8.19
C LEU A 613 -7.58 -0.07 7.77
N ASP A 614 -6.78 0.71 8.49
CA ASP A 614 -6.68 2.16 8.37
C ASP A 614 -5.38 2.56 7.67
N GLY A 615 -5.44 2.76 6.36
CA GLY A 615 -4.30 3.09 5.51
C GLY A 615 -4.65 3.14 4.02
N PRO A 616 -3.67 3.33 3.14
CA PRO A 616 -3.85 3.19 1.69
C PRO A 616 -4.17 1.75 1.29
N VAL A 617 -4.98 1.58 0.24
CA VAL A 617 -5.25 0.28 -0.40
C VAL A 617 -4.45 0.20 -1.70
N ASP A 618 -3.71 -0.90 -1.86
CA ASP A 618 -3.11 -1.34 -3.12
C ASP A 618 -3.62 -2.73 -3.50
N ALA A 619 -3.36 -3.15 -4.74
CA ALA A 619 -3.81 -4.44 -5.26
C ALA A 619 -3.11 -5.66 -4.61
N ILE A 620 -1.89 -5.52 -4.06
CA ILE A 620 -1.10 -6.66 -3.57
C ILE A 620 -1.74 -7.27 -2.32
N TRP A 621 -2.05 -6.44 -1.32
CA TRP A 621 -2.53 -6.95 -0.05
C TRP A 621 -4.05 -7.13 -0.01
N ILE A 622 -4.81 -6.30 -0.75
CA ILE A 622 -6.27 -6.35 -0.75
C ILE A 622 -6.81 -7.60 -1.48
N GLU A 623 -6.11 -8.08 -2.52
CA GLU A 623 -6.62 -9.18 -3.33
C GLU A 623 -6.59 -10.53 -2.59
N ASN A 624 -5.69 -10.71 -1.62
CA ASN A 624 -5.68 -11.86 -0.70
C ASN A 624 -6.93 -11.91 0.21
N LEU A 625 -7.63 -10.78 0.38
CA LEU A 625 -8.87 -10.71 1.14
C LEU A 625 -10.11 -10.98 0.27
N ASN A 626 -9.99 -11.13 -1.06
CA ASN A 626 -11.15 -11.32 -1.95
C ASN A 626 -12.05 -12.49 -1.52
N SER A 627 -11.49 -13.63 -1.08
CA SER A 627 -12.24 -14.80 -0.58
C SER A 627 -12.83 -14.65 0.83
N VAL A 628 -12.38 -13.65 1.58
CA VAL A 628 -13.04 -13.20 2.82
C VAL A 628 -14.21 -12.28 2.49
N LEU A 629 -14.03 -11.40 1.50
CA LEU A 629 -14.96 -10.33 1.13
C LEU A 629 -16.18 -10.81 0.33
N ASP A 630 -16.10 -11.94 -0.37
CA ASP A 630 -17.27 -12.59 -0.97
C ASP A 630 -18.02 -13.52 0.02
N ASP A 631 -19.02 -14.23 -0.49
CA ASP A 631 -19.92 -15.05 0.32
C ASP A 631 -19.26 -16.33 0.89
N ASN A 632 -18.06 -16.72 0.43
CA ASN A 632 -17.30 -17.84 1.00
C ASN A 632 -16.81 -17.52 2.42
N LYS A 633 -16.53 -16.24 2.73
CA LYS A 633 -16.13 -15.75 4.06
C LYS A 633 -14.94 -16.53 4.65
N LEU A 634 -13.94 -16.80 3.80
CA LEU A 634 -12.84 -17.71 4.08
C LEU A 634 -11.48 -17.05 3.79
N LEU A 635 -10.67 -16.85 4.83
CA LEU A 635 -9.29 -16.41 4.67
C LEU A 635 -8.45 -17.61 4.25
N THR A 636 -7.81 -17.53 3.08
CA THR A 636 -6.88 -18.55 2.59
C THR A 636 -5.46 -18.01 2.68
N LEU A 637 -4.56 -18.75 3.33
CA LEU A 637 -3.16 -18.36 3.53
C LEU A 637 -2.22 -19.15 2.59
N ALA A 638 -0.99 -18.67 2.43
CA ALA A 638 -0.02 -19.23 1.47
C ALA A 638 0.44 -20.67 1.82
N ASN A 639 0.38 -21.08 3.09
CA ASN A 639 0.58 -22.46 3.53
C ASN A 639 -0.62 -23.39 3.24
N GLY A 640 -1.73 -22.86 2.72
CA GLY A 640 -2.97 -23.59 2.48
C GLY A 640 -4.00 -23.55 3.62
N ASP A 641 -3.70 -22.90 4.75
CA ASP A 641 -4.67 -22.72 5.85
C ASP A 641 -5.93 -22.01 5.35
N ARG A 642 -7.09 -22.48 5.79
CA ARG A 642 -8.42 -21.96 5.45
C ARG A 642 -9.18 -21.59 6.71
N ILE A 643 -9.14 -20.32 7.08
CA ILE A 643 -9.70 -19.81 8.35
C ILE A 643 -11.03 -19.11 8.07
N GLN A 644 -12.13 -19.71 8.52
CA GLN A 644 -13.47 -19.17 8.33
C GLN A 644 -13.73 -17.94 9.21
N MET A 645 -14.48 -16.98 8.68
CA MET A 645 -14.89 -15.77 9.39
C MET A 645 -15.91 -16.09 10.50
N ALA A 646 -15.69 -15.56 11.70
CA ALA A 646 -16.70 -15.62 12.76
C ALA A 646 -17.91 -14.72 12.42
N PRO A 647 -19.17 -15.15 12.65
CA PRO A 647 -20.37 -14.43 12.20
C PRO A 647 -20.54 -13.01 12.77
N ASN A 648 -19.94 -12.72 13.92
CA ASN A 648 -19.98 -11.43 14.62
C ASN A 648 -18.81 -10.49 14.26
N VAL A 649 -17.94 -10.88 13.32
CA VAL A 649 -16.82 -10.05 12.86
C VAL A 649 -17.27 -9.12 11.72
N LYS A 650 -16.66 -7.94 11.64
CA LYS A 650 -16.71 -7.03 10.49
C LYS A 650 -15.29 -6.60 10.10
N LEU A 651 -15.06 -6.41 8.80
CA LEU A 651 -13.81 -5.90 8.26
C LEU A 651 -14.08 -4.51 7.67
N ILE A 652 -13.43 -3.49 8.21
CA ILE A 652 -13.65 -2.09 7.82
C ILE A 652 -12.35 -1.51 7.28
N PHE A 653 -12.40 -0.89 6.12
CA PHE A 653 -11.28 -0.17 5.53
C PHE A 653 -11.52 1.33 5.72
N GLU A 654 -10.66 2.01 6.48
CA GLU A 654 -10.67 3.48 6.55
C GLU A 654 -9.66 4.02 5.55
N VAL A 655 -10.13 4.48 4.39
CA VAL A 655 -9.32 4.78 3.19
C VAL A 655 -9.37 6.27 2.80
N HIS A 656 -8.48 6.73 1.91
CA HIS A 656 -8.50 8.12 1.39
C HIS A 656 -9.12 8.17 -0.01
N ASN A 657 -8.49 7.45 -0.93
CA ASN A 657 -8.90 7.14 -2.29
C ASN A 657 -8.93 5.61 -2.49
N ILE A 658 -9.37 5.15 -3.66
CA ILE A 658 -9.39 3.72 -4.06
C ILE A 658 -8.81 3.51 -5.47
N ASP A 659 -8.02 4.47 -5.95
CA ASP A 659 -7.55 4.56 -7.34
C ASP A 659 -6.64 3.38 -7.72
N ASN A 660 -5.99 2.78 -6.72
CA ASN A 660 -5.14 1.59 -6.81
C ASN A 660 -5.89 0.26 -6.53
N ALA A 661 -7.20 0.31 -6.25
CA ALA A 661 -8.02 -0.85 -5.92
C ALA A 661 -8.81 -1.35 -7.13
N SER A 662 -8.93 -2.67 -7.29
CA SER A 662 -9.70 -3.23 -8.40
C SER A 662 -11.22 -3.02 -8.19
N PRO A 663 -11.99 -2.60 -9.21
CA PRO A 663 -13.45 -2.60 -9.15
C PRO A 663 -14.07 -3.96 -8.77
N ALA A 664 -13.36 -5.08 -8.96
CA ALA A 664 -13.77 -6.40 -8.46
C ALA A 664 -13.90 -6.38 -6.94
N THR A 665 -12.85 -5.91 -6.28
CA THR A 665 -12.70 -5.90 -4.83
C THR A 665 -13.61 -4.84 -4.21
N VAL A 666 -13.70 -3.65 -4.82
CA VAL A 666 -14.66 -2.59 -4.45
C VAL A 666 -16.10 -3.13 -4.48
N SER A 667 -16.48 -3.91 -5.49
CA SER A 667 -17.85 -4.47 -5.61
C SER A 667 -18.25 -5.49 -4.55
N ARG A 668 -17.28 -6.06 -3.82
CA ARG A 668 -17.51 -7.01 -2.70
C ARG A 668 -17.80 -6.29 -1.39
N CYS A 669 -17.29 -5.07 -1.22
CA CYS A 669 -17.50 -4.25 -0.04
C CYS A 669 -18.79 -3.42 -0.10
N GLY A 670 -19.33 -3.08 1.07
CA GLY A 670 -20.24 -1.94 1.19
C GLY A 670 -19.45 -0.63 1.13
N MET A 671 -19.84 0.30 0.26
CA MET A 671 -19.11 1.55 0.01
C MET A 671 -19.78 2.74 0.69
N ILE A 672 -19.03 3.50 1.48
CA ILE A 672 -19.52 4.65 2.25
C ILE A 672 -18.64 5.85 1.95
N PHE A 673 -19.15 6.76 1.11
CA PHE A 673 -18.43 7.96 0.68
C PHE A 673 -18.70 9.13 1.62
N MET A 674 -17.65 9.62 2.29
CA MET A 674 -17.64 10.84 3.10
C MET A 674 -16.85 11.93 2.36
N SER A 675 -17.54 12.93 1.82
CA SER A 675 -16.91 14.12 1.21
C SER A 675 -16.24 15.01 2.28
N SER A 676 -15.39 15.96 1.88
CA SER A 676 -14.99 17.05 2.80
C SER A 676 -16.19 17.95 3.19
N THR A 677 -17.19 18.07 2.32
CA THR A 677 -18.43 18.83 2.58
C THR A 677 -19.31 18.21 3.66
N VAL A 678 -19.12 16.92 3.94
CA VAL A 678 -19.89 16.15 4.94
C VAL A 678 -19.52 16.55 6.38
N LEU A 679 -18.36 17.20 6.61
CA LEU A 679 -17.99 17.77 7.91
C LEU A 679 -17.20 19.09 7.72
N PRO A 680 -17.87 20.23 7.52
CA PRO A 680 -17.23 21.54 7.35
C PRO A 680 -16.60 22.06 8.65
N TRP A 681 -15.82 23.13 8.57
CA TRP A 681 -15.12 23.70 9.73
C TRP A 681 -16.03 24.09 10.91
N ARG A 682 -17.28 24.53 10.66
CA ARG A 682 -18.22 25.04 11.68
C ARG A 682 -18.51 24.03 12.80
N PRO A 683 -19.05 22.81 12.53
CA PRO A 683 -19.19 21.76 13.54
C PRO A 683 -17.90 21.42 14.29
N ILE A 684 -16.74 21.42 13.61
CA ILE A 684 -15.43 21.12 14.23
C ILE A 684 -15.09 22.18 15.29
N PHE A 685 -15.23 23.46 14.95
CA PHE A 685 -14.92 24.56 15.87
C PHE A 685 -15.93 24.66 17.01
N GLN A 686 -17.23 24.56 16.71
CA GLN A 686 -18.29 24.60 17.72
C GLN A 686 -18.20 23.39 18.70
N ALA A 687 -17.73 22.23 18.25
CA ALA A 687 -17.45 21.08 19.12
C ALA A 687 -16.19 21.24 20.01
N TRP A 688 -15.28 22.16 19.68
CA TRP A 688 -14.24 22.64 20.60
C TRP A 688 -14.80 23.72 21.54
N MET A 689 -15.55 24.70 21.02
CA MET A 689 -16.21 25.75 21.79
C MET A 689 -17.05 25.20 22.95
N ASN A 690 -17.82 24.13 22.72
CA ASN A 690 -18.65 23.48 23.74
C ASN A 690 -17.87 22.80 24.88
N LYS A 691 -16.54 22.67 24.77
CA LYS A 691 -15.64 22.20 25.85
C LYS A 691 -15.03 23.34 26.66
N GLN A 692 -15.07 24.57 26.14
CA GLN A 692 -14.56 25.76 26.79
C GLN A 692 -15.61 26.40 27.71
N ILE A 693 -15.19 27.39 28.49
CA ILE A 693 -16.09 28.20 29.32
C ILE A 693 -17.04 28.95 28.38
N LYS A 694 -18.36 28.74 28.54
CA LYS A 694 -19.41 29.17 27.59
C LYS A 694 -19.27 30.62 27.10
N ASN A 695 -18.99 31.55 28.02
CA ASN A 695 -18.87 32.98 27.70
C ASN A 695 -17.64 33.29 26.81
N ILE A 696 -16.50 32.64 27.10
CA ILE A 696 -15.25 32.80 26.33
C ILE A 696 -15.43 32.19 24.93
N GLY A 697 -15.93 30.95 24.86
CA GLY A 697 -16.12 30.25 23.59
C GLY A 697 -17.03 30.99 22.61
N THR A 698 -18.10 31.63 23.11
CA THR A 698 -19.06 32.37 22.27
C THR A 698 -18.41 33.57 21.57
N TYR A 699 -17.65 34.41 22.27
CA TYR A 699 -16.98 35.58 21.66
C TYR A 699 -15.89 35.20 20.66
N ILE A 700 -15.17 34.10 20.91
CA ILE A 700 -14.20 33.56 19.97
C ILE A 700 -14.92 33.05 18.71
N PHE A 701 -16.05 32.33 18.85
CA PHE A 701 -16.82 31.85 17.71
C PHE A 701 -17.38 32.99 16.84
N GLU A 702 -17.96 34.05 17.45
CA GLU A 702 -18.37 35.27 16.74
C GLU A 702 -17.24 35.82 15.85
N THR A 703 -16.02 35.88 16.41
CA THR A 703 -14.84 36.43 15.73
C THR A 703 -14.30 35.50 14.63
N VAL A 704 -14.32 34.18 14.84
CA VAL A 704 -13.90 33.19 13.84
C VAL A 704 -14.89 33.12 12.67
N GLU A 705 -16.20 33.05 12.92
CA GLU A 705 -17.22 32.97 11.87
C GLU A 705 -17.22 34.20 10.96
N LYS A 706 -16.98 35.39 11.51
CA LYS A 706 -16.85 36.65 10.80
C LYS A 706 -15.70 36.70 9.78
N HIS A 707 -14.65 35.89 9.95
CA HIS A 707 -13.43 35.99 9.14
C HIS A 707 -12.99 34.71 8.43
N PHE A 708 -13.31 33.52 8.93
CA PHE A 708 -12.71 32.26 8.44
C PHE A 708 -13.09 31.95 6.98
N ASP A 709 -14.37 32.04 6.61
CA ASP A 709 -14.85 31.76 5.25
C ASP A 709 -14.20 32.70 4.21
N GLU A 710 -14.06 33.99 4.54
CA GLU A 710 -13.45 34.99 3.66
C GLU A 710 -11.93 34.79 3.54
N LEU A 711 -11.23 34.54 4.65
CA LEU A 711 -9.80 34.25 4.68
C LEU A 711 -9.46 32.97 3.91
N PHE A 712 -10.24 31.91 4.07
CA PHE A 712 -10.01 30.65 3.38
C PHE A 712 -10.26 30.78 1.87
N LYS A 713 -11.31 31.51 1.47
CA LYS A 713 -11.58 31.88 0.08
C LYS A 713 -10.47 32.75 -0.52
N LEU A 714 -9.95 33.73 0.23
CA LEU A 714 -8.81 34.57 -0.17
C LEU A 714 -7.55 33.72 -0.37
N LEU A 715 -7.25 32.81 0.56
CA LEU A 715 -6.09 31.92 0.51
C LEU A 715 -6.12 31.02 -0.74
N ILE A 716 -7.26 30.41 -1.05
CA ILE A 716 -7.44 29.55 -2.24
C ILE A 716 -7.36 30.35 -3.55
N THR A 717 -7.86 31.59 -3.59
CA THR A 717 -8.04 32.35 -4.86
C THR A 717 -6.94 33.36 -5.18
N LYS A 718 -6.17 33.85 -4.19
CA LYS A 718 -5.14 34.89 -4.40
C LYS A 718 -3.74 34.57 -3.86
N CYS A 719 -3.58 33.51 -3.07
CA CYS A 719 -2.31 33.13 -2.44
C CYS A 719 -1.78 31.79 -2.98
N SER A 720 -0.49 31.51 -2.75
CA SER A 720 0.20 30.28 -3.20
C SER A 720 0.79 29.47 -2.03
N PRO A 721 -0.06 28.77 -1.24
CA PRO A 721 0.42 27.97 -0.11
C PRO A 721 1.44 26.91 -0.56
N LYS A 722 2.56 26.83 0.15
CA LYS A 722 3.70 25.96 -0.21
C LYS A 722 3.48 24.47 0.05
N MET A 723 2.33 24.10 0.60
CA MET A 723 1.92 22.72 0.86
C MET A 723 0.40 22.63 0.68
N LYS A 724 -0.10 21.55 0.06
CA LYS A 724 -1.54 21.31 -0.02
C LYS A 724 -2.04 20.82 1.35
N VAL A 725 -3.13 21.42 1.82
CA VAL A 725 -3.73 21.19 3.15
C VAL A 725 -5.24 21.49 3.07
N TYR A 726 -6.08 20.71 3.75
CA TYR A 726 -7.54 20.87 3.76
C TYR A 726 -8.05 21.92 4.76
N GLU A 727 -9.27 22.44 4.54
CA GLU A 727 -9.98 23.38 5.43
C GLU A 727 -9.97 22.94 6.92
N CYS A 728 -10.28 21.66 7.15
CA CYS A 728 -10.33 21.06 8.48
C CYS A 728 -8.97 21.09 9.22
N ASN A 729 -7.84 21.16 8.50
CA ASN A 729 -6.53 21.36 9.11
C ASN A 729 -6.28 22.84 9.44
N TYR A 730 -6.71 23.79 8.59
CA TYR A 730 -6.56 25.23 8.88
C TYR A 730 -7.34 25.63 10.13
N ILE A 731 -8.61 25.21 10.25
CA ILE A 731 -9.40 25.47 11.47
C ILE A 731 -8.80 24.76 12.69
N LYS A 732 -8.27 23.54 12.53
CA LYS A 732 -7.55 22.83 13.60
C LYS A 732 -6.31 23.60 14.05
N GLN A 733 -5.54 24.20 13.14
CA GLN A 733 -4.40 25.05 13.52
C GLN A 733 -4.85 26.28 14.31
N THR A 734 -5.95 26.94 13.94
CA THR A 734 -6.53 28.03 14.76
C THR A 734 -6.89 27.53 16.16
N ILE A 735 -7.50 26.35 16.27
CA ILE A 735 -7.86 25.71 17.55
C ILE A 735 -6.61 25.36 18.38
N ASP A 736 -5.61 24.69 17.79
CA ASP A 736 -4.39 24.26 18.48
C ASP A 736 -3.51 25.44 18.97
N LEU A 737 -3.63 26.64 18.37
CA LEU A 737 -3.06 27.88 18.92
C LEU A 737 -3.91 28.44 20.07
N LEU A 738 -5.23 28.58 19.86
CA LEU A 738 -6.14 29.11 20.89
C LEU A 738 -6.09 28.29 22.19
N ASP A 739 -6.12 26.96 22.09
CA ASP A 739 -6.07 26.02 23.22
C ASP A 739 -4.73 26.08 24.00
N GLY A 740 -3.68 26.69 23.42
CA GLY A 740 -2.39 26.92 24.06
C GLY A 740 -2.11 28.35 24.49
N LEU A 741 -2.87 29.33 23.97
CA LEU A 741 -2.85 30.74 24.40
C LEU A 741 -3.83 31.00 25.55
N LEU A 742 -4.93 30.23 25.63
CA LEU A 742 -5.91 30.34 26.70
C LEU A 742 -5.45 29.62 27.99
N SER A 743 -4.86 30.36 28.92
CA SER A 743 -4.70 29.93 30.31
C SER A 743 -6.03 29.94 31.07
N LYS A 744 -6.16 29.07 32.08
CA LYS A 744 -7.30 29.03 33.03
C LYS A 744 -7.15 30.01 34.21
N GLU A 745 -6.01 30.70 34.29
CA GLU A 745 -5.60 31.53 35.41
C GLU A 745 -5.81 33.05 35.16
N ILE A 746 -6.25 33.41 33.95
CA ILE A 746 -6.39 34.80 33.48
C ILE A 746 -7.88 35.11 33.23
N GLU A 747 -8.36 36.27 33.68
CA GLU A 747 -9.67 36.80 33.28
C GLU A 747 -9.56 37.56 31.95
N TYR A 748 -10.28 37.10 30.91
CA TYR A 748 -10.21 37.69 29.58
C TYR A 748 -11.30 38.71 29.32
N THR A 749 -10.90 39.90 28.84
CA THR A 749 -11.82 40.89 28.26
C THR A 749 -12.18 40.52 26.81
N LYS A 750 -13.30 41.04 26.28
CA LYS A 750 -13.69 40.77 24.88
C LYS A 750 -12.59 41.21 23.88
N VAL A 751 -11.96 42.35 24.13
CA VAL A 751 -10.85 42.89 23.31
C VAL A 751 -9.64 41.96 23.32
N TYR A 752 -9.28 41.41 24.48
CA TYR A 752 -8.17 40.44 24.59
C TYR A 752 -8.49 39.14 23.83
N LEU A 753 -9.71 38.60 23.96
CA LEU A 753 -10.14 37.43 23.18
C LEU A 753 -10.14 37.69 21.67
N GLU A 754 -10.56 38.88 21.23
CA GLU A 754 -10.55 39.28 19.82
C GLU A 754 -9.11 39.30 19.27
N ARG A 755 -8.17 39.93 19.99
CA ARG A 755 -6.74 39.96 19.62
C ARG A 755 -6.10 38.58 19.55
N LEU A 756 -6.32 37.73 20.56
CA LEU A 756 -5.83 36.34 20.54
C LEU A 756 -6.42 35.53 19.39
N THR A 757 -7.68 35.79 19.02
CA THR A 757 -8.34 35.14 17.88
C THR A 757 -7.78 35.61 16.55
N ILE A 758 -7.56 36.92 16.38
CA ILE A 758 -6.91 37.51 15.19
C ILE A 758 -5.49 36.97 15.04
N PHE A 759 -4.68 36.96 16.11
CA PHE A 759 -3.33 36.37 16.11
C PHE A 759 -3.35 34.89 15.70
N SER A 760 -4.29 34.11 16.24
CA SER A 760 -4.42 32.68 15.92
C SER A 760 -4.84 32.43 14.47
N LEU A 761 -5.77 33.23 13.92
CA LEU A 761 -6.19 33.17 12.51
C LEU A 761 -5.08 33.63 11.55
N MET A 762 -4.35 34.69 11.92
CA MET A 762 -3.21 35.21 11.17
C MET A 762 -2.12 34.15 11.04
N TRP A 763 -1.71 33.53 12.16
CA TRP A 763 -0.69 32.49 12.14
C TRP A 763 -1.18 31.16 11.56
N SER A 764 -2.46 30.78 11.68
CA SER A 764 -2.97 29.52 11.09
C SER A 764 -3.15 29.59 9.57
N MET A 765 -3.63 30.71 9.03
CA MET A 765 -3.81 30.93 7.58
C MET A 765 -2.48 31.34 6.91
N GLY A 766 -1.71 32.24 7.55
CA GLY A 766 -0.40 32.69 7.09
C GLY A 766 0.73 31.66 7.25
N ALA A 767 0.45 30.56 7.97
CA ALA A 767 1.38 29.48 8.26
C ALA A 767 2.16 28.99 7.04
N LEU A 768 1.45 28.68 5.94
CA LEU A 768 1.97 28.00 4.74
C LEU A 768 2.39 28.97 3.61
N LEU A 769 2.39 30.27 3.89
CA LEU A 769 2.64 31.33 2.90
C LEU A 769 4.09 31.83 2.95
N GLU A 770 4.55 32.39 1.84
CA GLU A 770 5.76 33.24 1.78
C GLU A 770 5.40 34.70 2.04
N LEU A 771 6.41 35.54 2.29
CA LEU A 771 6.25 36.96 2.62
C LEU A 771 5.32 37.71 1.64
N ASN A 772 5.48 37.49 0.33
CA ASN A 772 4.67 38.10 -0.74
C ASN A 772 3.19 37.65 -0.77
N ASP A 773 2.83 36.58 -0.06
CA ASP A 773 1.46 36.13 0.12
C ASP A 773 0.93 36.46 1.54
N ARG A 774 1.80 36.55 2.55
CA ARG A 774 1.45 37.04 3.90
C ARG A 774 0.95 38.49 3.85
N THR A 775 1.59 39.35 3.06
CA THR A 775 1.15 40.75 2.85
C THR A 775 -0.26 40.86 2.25
N LYS A 776 -0.76 39.83 1.56
CA LYS A 776 -2.15 39.80 1.03
C LYS A 776 -3.18 39.49 2.13
N ILE A 777 -2.82 38.65 3.11
CA ILE A 777 -3.64 38.40 4.30
C ILE A 777 -3.61 39.63 5.23
N GLU A 778 -2.45 40.25 5.37
CA GLU A 778 -2.29 41.52 6.08
C GLU A 778 -3.18 42.63 5.50
N GLN A 779 -3.18 42.81 4.17
CA GLN A 779 -4.10 43.73 3.50
C GLN A 779 -5.58 43.40 3.73
N TYR A 780 -5.95 42.14 4.01
CA TYR A 780 -7.33 41.82 4.37
C TYR A 780 -7.69 42.32 5.77
N PHE A 781 -6.78 42.21 6.75
CA PHE A 781 -7.02 42.73 8.10
C PHE A 781 -6.92 44.27 8.18
N ILE A 782 -5.90 44.88 7.54
CA ILE A 782 -5.70 46.34 7.61
C ILE A 782 -6.81 47.13 6.90
N ASN A 783 -7.40 46.60 5.81
CA ASN A 783 -8.51 47.25 5.11
C ASN A 783 -9.87 47.11 5.84
N ARG A 784 -9.91 46.53 7.04
CA ARG A 784 -11.13 46.30 7.81
C ARG A 784 -11.18 47.18 9.07
N ASN A 785 -12.13 48.11 9.07
CA ASN A 785 -12.44 48.99 10.20
C ASN A 785 -13.03 48.24 11.41
N ASP A 786 -13.28 46.94 11.28
CA ASP A 786 -13.93 46.08 12.29
C ASP A 786 -12.98 45.01 12.84
N THR A 787 -11.67 45.23 12.87
CA THR A 787 -10.67 44.31 13.45
C THR A 787 -9.57 45.04 14.24
N ASP A 788 -9.31 44.63 15.47
CA ASP A 788 -8.30 45.23 16.37
C ASP A 788 -6.87 44.73 16.08
N THR A 789 -6.24 45.37 15.09
CA THR A 789 -4.85 45.12 14.65
C THR A 789 -3.83 46.04 15.36
N PRO A 790 -2.51 45.74 15.31
CA PRO A 790 -1.49 46.61 15.87
C PRO A 790 -1.58 48.06 15.34
N ASN A 791 -1.89 49.01 16.23
CA ASN A 791 -1.92 50.42 15.89
C ASN A 791 -0.49 50.98 15.78
N ASN A 792 -0.16 51.58 14.63
CA ASN A 792 1.18 52.05 14.24
C ASN A 792 2.20 50.94 13.94
N ILE A 793 1.91 50.10 12.94
CA ILE A 793 2.92 49.25 12.28
C ILE A 793 4.06 50.13 11.76
N LEU A 794 5.31 49.78 12.08
CA LEU A 794 6.49 50.55 11.67
C LEU A 794 6.79 50.41 10.17
N GLN A 795 7.51 51.38 9.59
CA GLN A 795 7.76 51.43 8.14
C GLN A 795 8.70 50.32 7.67
N GLY A 796 8.13 49.20 7.24
CA GLY A 796 8.86 48.01 6.75
C GLY A 796 8.48 46.73 7.50
N ASP A 797 7.80 46.86 8.63
CA ASP A 797 7.29 45.76 9.44
C ASP A 797 5.85 45.39 8.99
N SER A 798 5.33 44.29 9.54
CA SER A 798 4.07 43.63 9.18
C SER A 798 3.30 43.20 10.43
N ILE A 799 1.99 42.91 10.34
CA ILE A 799 1.20 42.36 11.45
C ILE A 799 1.77 41.07 12.05
N PHE A 800 2.53 40.29 11.27
CA PHE A 800 3.24 39.09 11.76
C PHE A 800 4.43 39.42 12.69
N ASP A 801 4.86 40.69 12.71
CA ASP A 801 5.96 41.19 13.53
C ASP A 801 5.54 41.58 14.96
N TYR A 802 4.26 41.37 15.31
CA TYR A 802 3.71 41.59 16.64
C TYR A 802 3.19 40.30 17.32
N LEU A 803 3.14 40.32 18.65
CA LEU A 803 2.46 39.34 19.52
C LEU A 803 1.42 40.03 20.40
N VAL A 804 0.55 39.24 21.03
CA VAL A 804 -0.29 39.70 22.14
C VAL A 804 0.42 39.37 23.45
N ASN A 805 0.66 40.35 24.30
CA ASN A 805 1.29 40.15 25.61
C ASN A 805 0.25 39.72 26.68
N ASP A 806 0.72 39.39 27.90
CA ASP A 806 -0.15 38.91 28.98
C ASP A 806 -1.21 39.94 29.42
N ASP A 807 -0.96 41.25 29.25
CA ASP A 807 -1.92 42.36 29.47
C ASP A 807 -2.94 42.53 28.32
N GLY A 808 -2.89 41.69 27.29
CA GLY A 808 -3.76 41.75 26.12
C GLY A 808 -3.44 42.89 25.14
N GLN A 809 -2.23 43.47 25.18
CA GLN A 809 -1.76 44.50 24.25
C GLN A 809 -0.89 43.92 23.13
N TRP A 810 -0.85 44.63 21.99
CA TRP A 810 0.05 44.30 20.88
C TRP A 810 1.48 44.76 21.21
N GLU A 811 2.42 43.82 21.31
CA GLU A 811 3.85 44.06 21.53
C GLU A 811 4.65 43.67 20.28
N HIS A 812 5.74 44.40 19.97
CA HIS A 812 6.61 44.07 18.82
C HIS A 812 7.66 43.02 19.20
N TRP A 813 7.89 42.01 18.36
CA TRP A 813 8.77 40.86 18.68
C TRP A 813 10.22 41.22 19.04
N SER A 814 10.71 42.42 18.71
CA SER A 814 12.09 42.85 19.03
C SER A 814 12.40 42.92 20.53
N THR A 815 11.39 43.10 21.41
CA THR A 815 11.60 43.09 22.87
C THR A 815 12.02 41.71 23.40
N HIS A 816 11.71 40.64 22.67
CA HIS A 816 12.04 39.25 22.98
C HIS A 816 13.29 38.73 22.27
N VAL A 817 14.09 39.61 21.64
CA VAL A 817 15.33 39.23 20.93
C VAL A 817 16.55 39.53 21.80
N GLU A 818 17.25 38.48 22.22
CA GLU A 818 18.50 38.60 22.96
C GLU A 818 19.64 39.20 22.11
N LEU A 819 20.36 40.18 22.67
CA LEU A 819 21.47 40.87 22.03
C LEU A 819 22.75 40.01 22.02
N TRP A 820 22.84 39.06 21.09
CA TRP A 820 24.05 38.27 20.88
C TRP A 820 25.22 39.11 20.35
N GLN A 821 26.40 38.89 20.93
CA GLN A 821 27.65 39.53 20.51
C GLN A 821 28.73 38.46 20.38
N TYR A 822 29.60 38.60 19.37
CA TYR A 822 30.77 37.75 19.22
C TYR A 822 31.75 38.02 20.39
N PRO A 823 32.23 37.00 21.14
CA PRO A 823 33.16 37.19 22.26
C PRO A 823 34.46 37.86 21.81
N LYS A 824 35.07 38.67 22.68
CA LYS A 824 36.29 39.42 22.32
C LYS A 824 37.54 38.55 22.42
N ASP A 825 37.56 37.65 23.39
CA ASP A 825 38.78 36.99 23.85
C ASP A 825 39.03 35.65 23.13
N GLU A 826 37.98 34.94 22.69
CA GLU A 826 38.06 33.60 22.09
C GLU A 826 37.40 33.49 20.70
N LYS A 827 37.91 32.58 19.86
CA LYS A 827 37.40 32.28 18.50
C LYS A 827 36.45 31.08 18.57
N ILE A 828 35.14 31.31 18.49
CA ILE A 828 34.13 30.22 18.53
C ILE A 828 34.16 29.41 17.22
N ASP A 829 33.98 28.07 17.29
CA ASP A 829 33.58 27.25 16.15
C ASP A 829 32.34 27.83 15.45
N PHE A 830 32.52 28.20 14.18
CA PHE A 830 31.48 28.76 13.33
C PHE A 830 30.22 27.86 13.24
N ALA A 831 30.38 26.53 13.27
CA ALA A 831 29.26 25.60 13.20
C ALA A 831 28.41 25.55 14.48
N SER A 832 28.82 26.24 15.55
CA SER A 832 28.06 26.40 16.79
C SER A 832 27.38 27.77 16.94
N ILE A 833 27.73 28.76 16.11
CA ILE A 833 27.21 30.12 16.19
C ILE A 833 25.73 30.17 15.78
N LEU A 834 24.89 30.63 16.71
CA LEU A 834 23.47 30.88 16.48
C LEU A 834 23.17 32.31 16.91
N VAL A 835 23.09 33.22 15.94
CA VAL A 835 22.64 34.60 16.19
C VAL A 835 21.10 34.59 16.32
N PRO A 836 20.52 35.03 17.45
CA PRO A 836 19.09 35.24 17.54
C PRO A 836 18.64 36.27 16.50
N ASN A 837 17.56 35.93 15.80
CA ASN A 837 16.84 36.89 14.97
C ASN A 837 15.36 36.76 15.30
N ILE A 838 14.59 37.75 14.85
CA ILE A 838 13.21 37.87 15.26
C ILE A 838 12.31 36.76 14.67
N ASP A 839 12.69 36.16 13.54
CA ASP A 839 12.05 34.95 12.99
C ASP A 839 12.30 33.67 13.83
N ASN A 840 13.52 33.47 14.33
CA ASN A 840 13.85 32.35 15.22
C ASN A 840 13.05 32.44 16.52
N VAL A 841 12.90 33.64 17.09
CA VAL A 841 12.10 33.88 18.32
C VAL A 841 10.62 33.56 18.07
N ARG A 842 10.03 34.07 16.98
CA ARG A 842 8.64 33.78 16.56
C ARG A 842 8.37 32.28 16.47
N ILE A 843 9.20 31.57 15.70
CA ILE A 843 9.01 30.13 15.44
C ILE A 843 9.24 29.33 16.72
N SER A 844 10.24 29.68 17.54
CA SER A 844 10.49 29.06 18.85
C SER A 844 9.31 29.26 19.81
N TYR A 845 8.71 30.45 19.85
CA TYR A 845 7.53 30.75 20.67
C TYR A 845 6.31 29.92 20.24
N LEU A 846 6.02 29.83 18.94
CA LEU A 846 4.92 29.00 18.42
C LEU A 846 5.16 27.51 18.71
N ILE A 847 6.39 27.01 18.53
CA ILE A 847 6.79 25.65 18.95
C ILE A 847 6.58 25.48 20.46
N LYS A 848 6.92 26.46 21.31
CA LYS A 848 6.75 26.42 22.77
C LYS A 848 5.27 26.30 23.18
N ILE A 849 4.36 27.04 22.55
CA ILE A 849 2.91 26.95 22.78
C ILE A 849 2.36 25.57 22.42
N LEU A 850 2.71 25.07 21.23
CA LEU A 850 2.21 23.80 20.73
C LEU A 850 2.84 22.61 21.48
N SER A 851 4.11 22.72 21.88
CA SER A 851 4.83 21.65 22.55
C SER A 851 4.42 21.48 24.01
N LYS A 852 4.02 22.56 24.71
CA LYS A 852 3.36 22.51 26.03
C LYS A 852 2.12 21.62 26.05
N GLN A 853 1.39 21.54 24.92
CA GLN A 853 0.16 20.75 24.74
C GLN A 853 0.43 19.32 24.23
N GLU A 854 1.68 18.86 24.19
CA GLU A 854 2.11 17.59 23.55
C GLU A 854 1.76 17.47 22.05
N LYS A 855 1.43 18.59 21.38
CA LYS A 855 1.16 18.60 19.93
C LYS A 855 2.47 18.42 19.16
N SER A 856 2.35 17.95 17.92
CA SER A 856 3.48 17.76 17.00
C SER A 856 3.58 18.90 16.00
N VAL A 857 4.80 19.35 15.66
CA VAL A 857 5.04 20.51 14.78
C VAL A 857 5.94 20.14 13.60
N LEU A 858 5.60 20.61 12.40
CA LEU A 858 6.32 20.38 11.16
C LEU A 858 6.80 21.71 10.56
N LEU A 859 8.10 21.90 10.43
CA LEU A 859 8.68 23.06 9.75
C LEU A 859 8.94 22.76 8.26
N ILE A 860 8.33 23.53 7.36
CA ILE A 860 8.62 23.53 5.92
C ILE A 860 9.43 24.78 5.54
N GLY A 861 10.14 24.78 4.41
CA GLY A 861 10.93 25.94 3.95
C GLY A 861 11.99 25.57 2.90
N GLU A 862 12.65 26.56 2.30
CA GLU A 862 13.83 26.31 1.44
C GLU A 862 15.01 25.65 2.21
N PRO A 863 15.94 24.96 1.53
CA PRO A 863 17.21 24.56 2.14
C PRO A 863 17.96 25.77 2.72
N GLY A 864 18.40 25.68 3.97
CA GLY A 864 19.10 26.77 4.65
C GLY A 864 18.22 27.78 5.40
N THR A 865 16.88 27.67 5.41
CA THR A 865 15.99 28.53 6.24
C THR A 865 15.98 28.19 7.73
N ALA A 866 17.15 27.91 8.31
CA ALA A 866 17.42 27.63 9.73
C ALA A 866 16.62 26.50 10.44
N LYS A 867 15.58 25.89 9.84
CA LYS A 867 14.69 24.84 10.43
C LYS A 867 15.35 23.90 11.46
N THR A 868 16.33 23.11 11.03
CA THR A 868 17.08 22.15 11.85
C THR A 868 17.74 22.82 13.06
N VAL A 869 18.28 24.02 12.87
CA VAL A 869 18.94 24.84 13.92
C VAL A 869 17.91 25.37 14.92
N ILE A 870 16.76 25.87 14.45
CA ILE A 870 15.66 26.33 15.32
C ILE A 870 15.15 25.19 16.21
N ILE A 871 14.84 24.03 15.63
CA ILE A 871 14.37 22.86 16.40
C ILE A 871 15.45 22.36 17.35
N THR A 872 16.70 22.24 16.91
CA THR A 872 17.82 21.80 17.79
C THR A 872 18.06 22.78 18.94
N SER A 873 17.94 24.09 18.68
CA SER A 873 18.07 25.12 19.71
C SER A 873 16.91 25.05 20.72
N TYR A 874 15.68 24.87 20.25
CA TYR A 874 14.53 24.65 21.13
C TYR A 874 14.75 23.39 22.00
N LEU A 875 15.19 22.28 21.40
CA LEU A 875 15.42 21.02 22.10
C LEU A 875 16.51 21.08 23.19
N LYS A 876 17.49 21.99 23.07
CA LYS A 876 18.50 22.24 24.12
C LYS A 876 17.93 22.84 25.41
N HIS A 877 16.70 23.36 25.41
CA HIS A 877 16.05 23.93 26.59
C HIS A 877 15.35 22.88 27.47
N TYR A 878 15.25 21.63 27.04
CA TYR A 878 14.71 20.56 27.87
C TYR A 878 15.73 20.07 28.90
N ASP A 879 15.30 19.96 30.15
CA ASP A 879 16.03 19.24 31.20
C ASP A 879 16.11 17.74 30.87
N SER A 880 17.33 17.26 30.64
CA SER A 880 17.61 15.87 30.29
C SER A 880 17.23 14.84 31.37
N GLU A 881 17.07 15.26 32.63
CA GLU A 881 16.60 14.39 33.70
C GLU A 881 15.10 14.09 33.61
N GLN A 882 14.32 15.01 33.05
CA GLN A 882 12.86 14.90 32.92
C GLN A 882 12.41 14.53 31.50
N HIS A 883 13.08 15.07 30.48
CA HIS A 883 12.63 15.03 29.09
C HIS A 883 13.81 14.78 28.14
N LEU A 884 13.87 13.58 27.56
CA LEU A 884 14.92 13.17 26.64
C LEU A 884 14.70 13.75 25.23
N THR A 885 15.78 13.95 24.49
CA THR A 885 15.73 14.39 23.10
C THR A 885 16.48 13.42 22.19
N ARG A 886 15.88 13.06 21.05
CA ARG A 886 16.48 12.17 20.04
C ARG A 886 16.23 12.74 18.64
N THR A 887 17.14 12.45 17.71
CA THR A 887 17.01 12.88 16.30
C THR A 887 17.09 11.67 15.38
N ILE A 888 16.22 11.64 14.37
CA ILE A 888 16.19 10.64 13.30
C ILE A 888 16.23 11.40 11.97
N ASN A 889 17.20 11.10 11.12
CA ASN A 889 17.28 11.70 9.79
C ASN A 889 16.65 10.75 8.78
N PHE A 890 15.68 11.22 7.98
CA PHE A 890 15.07 10.40 6.94
C PHE A 890 15.86 10.46 5.63
N SER A 891 15.79 9.37 4.87
CA SER A 891 16.53 9.17 3.63
C SER A 891 15.66 8.40 2.62
N SER A 892 16.08 8.36 1.36
CA SER A 892 15.38 7.57 0.33
C SER A 892 15.32 6.07 0.63
N ILE A 893 16.23 5.55 1.48
CA ILE A 893 16.34 4.13 1.85
C ILE A 893 15.68 3.85 3.22
N THR A 894 15.12 4.86 3.89
CA THR A 894 14.42 4.68 5.18
C THR A 894 13.15 3.85 4.99
N THR A 895 13.14 2.61 5.53
CA THR A 895 11.98 1.71 5.49
C THR A 895 11.20 1.73 6.81
N SER A 896 9.96 1.20 6.81
CA SER A 896 9.16 1.08 8.03
C SER A 896 9.85 0.24 9.11
N SER A 897 10.49 -0.87 8.73
CA SER A 897 11.25 -1.73 9.64
C SER A 897 12.45 -1.05 10.30
N LEU A 898 13.07 -0.06 9.64
CA LEU A 898 14.16 0.72 10.20
C LEU A 898 13.63 1.70 11.25
N ILE A 899 12.50 2.35 10.97
CA ILE A 899 11.82 3.24 11.93
C ILE A 899 11.39 2.44 13.17
N GLN A 900 10.74 1.28 12.99
CA GLN A 900 10.34 0.41 14.11
C GLN A 900 11.53 0.08 15.01
N LYS A 901 12.63 -0.45 14.46
CA LYS A 901 13.83 -0.78 15.24
C LYS A 901 14.47 0.44 15.90
N THR A 902 14.43 1.60 15.25
CA THR A 902 14.98 2.85 15.81
C THR A 902 14.16 3.32 17.01
N ILE A 903 12.83 3.24 16.93
CA ILE A 903 11.94 3.58 18.05
C ILE A 903 12.04 2.54 19.17
N GLU A 904 12.07 1.24 18.85
CA GLU A 904 12.28 0.16 19.82
C GLU A 904 13.62 0.31 20.58
N ASN A 905 14.68 0.79 19.92
CA ASN A 905 15.97 1.12 20.55
C ASN A 905 15.95 2.40 21.43
N PHE A 906 14.88 3.20 21.40
CA PHE A 906 14.73 4.42 22.19
C PHE A 906 13.80 4.26 23.42
N VAL A 907 13.07 3.15 23.53
CA VAL A 907 12.05 2.94 24.58
C VAL A 907 12.26 1.64 25.36
N ASP A 908 12.20 1.74 26.68
CA ASP A 908 12.24 0.59 27.58
C ASP A 908 10.84 -0.01 27.76
N ARG A 909 10.81 -1.32 28.02
CA ARG A 909 9.58 -2.04 28.37
C ARG A 909 9.20 -1.71 29.82
N ARG A 910 8.01 -1.13 30.03
CA ARG A 910 7.49 -0.81 31.37
C ARG A 910 6.67 -1.95 31.95
N ILE A 911 5.48 -2.22 31.40
CA ILE A 911 4.55 -3.25 31.89
C ILE A 911 3.87 -3.93 30.70
N ALA A 912 3.79 -5.27 30.71
CA ALA A 912 3.16 -6.07 29.66
C ALA A 912 3.66 -5.70 28.24
N ASN A 913 2.82 -5.09 27.39
CA ASN A 913 3.18 -4.62 26.05
C ASN A 913 3.25 -3.08 25.95
N THR A 914 3.40 -2.39 27.08
CA THR A 914 3.57 -0.94 27.15
C THR A 914 5.04 -0.56 27.34
N PHE A 915 5.51 0.31 26.46
CA PHE A 915 6.88 0.81 26.36
C PHE A 915 6.88 2.34 26.46
N GLY A 916 8.00 2.91 26.87
CA GLY A 916 8.22 4.35 26.87
C GLY A 916 9.65 4.69 27.27
N PRO A 917 10.03 5.97 27.32
CA PRO A 917 11.39 6.35 27.71
C PRO A 917 11.74 5.86 29.13
N SER A 918 13.03 5.63 29.32
CA SER A 918 13.63 5.12 30.57
C SER A 918 13.21 5.92 31.80
N PHE A 919 13.09 5.26 32.95
CA PHE A 919 12.80 5.87 34.26
C PHE A 919 11.51 6.72 34.33
N GLY A 920 10.57 6.55 33.39
CA GLY A 920 9.31 7.33 33.39
C GLY A 920 9.41 8.71 32.74
N ARG A 921 10.55 9.03 32.11
CA ARG A 921 10.77 10.32 31.42
C ARG A 921 9.86 10.47 30.20
N LYS A 922 9.69 11.72 29.76
CA LYS A 922 9.15 12.04 28.42
C LYS A 922 10.27 12.05 27.38
N MET A 923 9.93 11.99 26.10
CA MET A 923 10.91 12.15 25.01
C MET A 923 10.32 12.91 23.81
N THR A 924 11.05 13.91 23.31
CA THR A 924 10.79 14.49 21.98
C THR A 924 11.72 13.89 20.95
N ILE A 925 11.13 13.35 19.88
CA ILE A 925 11.82 12.83 18.72
C ILE A 925 11.74 13.87 17.61
N PHE A 926 12.89 14.36 17.16
CA PHE A 926 13.02 15.22 15.99
C PHE A 926 13.27 14.37 14.74
N ILE A 927 12.49 14.62 13.68
CA ILE A 927 12.60 13.94 12.38
C ILE A 927 12.98 14.97 11.32
N ASP A 928 14.24 14.95 10.83
CA ASP A 928 14.67 15.83 9.75
C ASP A 928 14.47 15.19 8.37
N ASP A 929 14.16 16.04 7.38
CA ASP A 929 13.77 15.72 6.00
C ASP A 929 12.72 14.58 5.87
N ILE A 930 11.62 14.67 6.64
CA ILE A 930 10.52 13.68 6.72
C ILE A 930 9.90 13.27 5.35
N ASN A 931 10.05 14.08 4.30
CA ASN A 931 9.55 13.78 2.95
C ASN A 931 10.53 12.98 2.06
N MET A 932 11.78 12.75 2.49
CA MET A 932 12.79 12.04 1.71
C MET A 932 12.57 10.53 1.45
N PRO A 933 11.78 9.75 2.21
CA PRO A 933 11.55 8.33 1.89
C PRO A 933 11.00 8.12 0.48
N MET A 934 11.42 7.04 -0.18
CA MET A 934 10.93 6.69 -1.51
C MET A 934 9.42 6.48 -1.51
N ILE A 935 8.78 6.94 -2.60
CA ILE A 935 7.40 6.64 -2.95
C ILE A 935 7.37 5.31 -3.71
N ASN A 936 6.46 4.41 -3.33
CA ASN A 936 6.22 3.15 -4.04
C ASN A 936 5.42 3.38 -5.34
N SER A 937 5.23 2.33 -6.15
CA SER A 937 4.53 2.41 -7.45
C SER A 937 3.06 2.85 -7.38
N TRP A 938 2.48 2.95 -6.18
CA TRP A 938 1.08 3.30 -5.93
C TRP A 938 0.90 4.71 -5.33
N GLY A 939 2.00 5.40 -5.00
CA GLY A 939 2.00 6.74 -4.44
C GLY A 939 2.27 6.84 -2.93
N ASP A 940 2.47 5.73 -2.22
CA ASP A 940 2.64 5.72 -0.77
C ASP A 940 4.11 5.81 -0.33
N GLN A 941 4.31 6.35 0.87
CA GLN A 941 5.58 6.30 1.62
C GLN A 941 5.39 5.42 2.86
N GLU A 942 5.79 4.16 2.78
CA GLU A 942 5.52 3.13 3.82
C GLU A 942 6.20 3.47 5.17
N ALA A 943 7.35 4.15 5.12
CA ALA A 943 8.02 4.76 6.27
C ALA A 943 7.16 5.83 6.98
N ASN A 944 6.43 6.65 6.23
CA ASN A 944 5.55 7.68 6.76
C ASN A 944 4.20 7.12 7.23
N GLU A 945 3.78 5.95 6.73
CA GLU A 945 2.58 5.26 7.19
C GLU A 945 2.78 4.48 8.51
N ILE A 946 3.97 3.94 8.80
CA ILE A 946 4.30 3.47 10.17
C ILE A 946 4.46 4.64 11.15
N LEU A 947 5.06 5.75 10.73
CA LEU A 947 5.14 6.96 11.56
C LEU A 947 3.75 7.53 11.86
N ARG A 948 2.84 7.55 10.88
CA ARG A 948 1.43 7.89 11.13
C ARG A 948 0.81 6.97 12.17
N GLN A 949 1.02 5.65 12.06
CA GLN A 949 0.46 4.70 13.02
C GLN A 949 0.98 4.99 14.44
N LEU A 950 2.27 5.24 14.60
CA LEU A 950 2.89 5.59 15.87
C LEU A 950 2.32 6.88 16.48
N VAL A 951 2.17 7.94 15.68
CA VAL A 951 1.62 9.24 16.13
C VAL A 951 0.12 9.16 16.45
N GLU A 952 -0.64 8.40 15.67
CA GLU A 952 -2.10 8.34 15.76
C GLU A 952 -2.62 7.33 16.79
N GLN A 953 -2.00 6.16 16.87
CA GLN A 953 -2.43 5.03 17.71
C GLN A 953 -1.56 4.87 18.97
N LYS A 954 -0.54 5.73 19.14
CA LYS A 954 0.49 5.62 20.20
C LYS A 954 1.06 4.21 20.29
N GLY A 955 1.45 3.64 19.14
CA GLY A 955 1.98 2.27 19.06
C GLY A 955 1.98 1.67 17.65
N PHE A 956 2.46 0.43 17.56
CA PHE A 956 2.43 -0.41 16.35
C PHE A 956 2.45 -1.90 16.72
N TYR A 957 2.22 -2.80 15.76
CA TYR A 957 2.28 -4.25 16.01
C TYR A 957 3.72 -4.77 16.03
N SER A 958 3.99 -5.77 16.87
CA SER A 958 5.29 -6.43 16.91
C SER A 958 5.49 -7.33 15.70
N LEU A 959 6.59 -7.11 14.98
CA LEU A 959 7.04 -8.01 13.90
C LEU A 959 7.61 -9.34 14.45
N THR A 960 8.05 -9.36 15.71
CA THR A 960 8.58 -10.58 16.38
C THR A 960 7.51 -11.39 17.10
N LYS A 961 6.35 -10.77 17.40
CA LYS A 961 5.18 -11.41 18.02
C LYS A 961 3.91 -10.98 17.28
N PRO A 962 3.59 -11.63 16.15
CA PRO A 962 2.43 -11.30 15.33
C PRO A 962 1.14 -11.17 16.14
N GLY A 963 0.37 -10.12 15.84
CA GLY A 963 -0.90 -9.81 16.50
C GLY A 963 -0.81 -9.15 17.88
N ASP A 964 0.39 -8.99 18.48
CA ASP A 964 0.57 -8.18 19.68
C ASP A 964 0.85 -6.72 19.33
N PHE A 965 0.00 -5.82 19.83
CA PHE A 965 0.20 -4.37 19.73
C PHE A 965 1.12 -3.88 20.86
N LEU A 966 2.08 -3.04 20.51
CA LEU A 966 3.05 -2.41 21.41
C LEU A 966 2.59 -0.97 21.66
N ASN A 967 2.09 -0.69 22.86
CA ASN A 967 1.70 0.66 23.26
C ASN A 967 2.97 1.46 23.60
N ILE A 968 3.16 2.61 22.97
CA ILE A 968 4.34 3.47 23.15
C ILE A 968 3.87 4.82 23.67
N ILE A 969 4.20 5.09 24.94
CA ILE A 969 3.75 6.28 25.67
C ILE A 969 4.88 7.31 25.86
N ASP A 970 4.50 8.52 26.26
CA ASP A 970 5.37 9.65 26.60
C ASP A 970 6.31 10.14 25.48
N LEU A 971 5.96 9.86 24.22
CA LEU A 971 6.63 10.40 23.02
C LEU A 971 5.90 11.63 22.46
N GLN A 972 6.70 12.60 22.02
CA GLN A 972 6.31 13.78 21.25
C GLN A 972 7.15 13.88 19.96
N PHE A 973 6.61 14.48 18.90
CA PHE A 973 7.29 14.57 17.60
C PHE A 973 7.44 16.02 17.11
N LEU A 974 8.67 16.38 16.75
CA LEU A 974 8.96 17.57 15.95
C LEU A 974 9.52 17.11 14.61
N ALA A 975 9.21 17.80 13.52
CA ALA A 975 9.64 17.40 12.18
C ALA A 975 10.06 18.60 11.34
N ALA A 976 10.91 18.35 10.35
CA ALA A 976 11.28 19.30 9.32
C ALA A 976 11.30 18.66 7.93
N MET A 977 11.01 19.46 6.90
CA MET A 977 11.22 19.09 5.50
C MET A 977 11.52 20.32 4.64
N CYS A 978 12.09 20.08 3.48
CA CYS A 978 12.07 21.06 2.40
C CYS A 978 10.64 21.22 1.82
N HIS A 979 10.36 22.34 1.12
CA HIS A 979 9.12 22.50 0.37
C HIS A 979 8.88 21.32 -0.61
N PRO A 980 7.64 20.83 -0.76
CA PRO A 980 7.29 19.83 -1.77
C PRO A 980 7.30 20.43 -3.19
N GLY A 981 7.51 19.58 -4.20
CA GLY A 981 7.68 19.99 -5.60
C GLY A 981 9.15 20.17 -5.99
N GLY A 982 9.39 20.60 -7.24
CA GLY A 982 10.77 20.76 -7.76
C GLY A 982 11.60 19.46 -7.78
N GLY A 983 10.95 18.30 -7.87
CA GLY A 983 11.57 16.98 -7.74
C GLY A 983 11.58 16.40 -6.32
N ARG A 984 11.05 17.13 -5.31
CA ARG A 984 10.83 16.61 -3.96
C ARG A 984 9.39 16.15 -3.75
N ASN A 985 9.25 15.08 -2.97
CA ASN A 985 7.97 14.50 -2.57
C ASN A 985 7.22 15.41 -1.57
N ASP A 986 5.90 15.24 -1.49
CA ASP A 986 5.06 15.69 -0.38
C ASP A 986 4.74 14.49 0.52
N ILE A 987 4.38 14.73 1.78
CA ILE A 987 3.95 13.67 2.71
C ILE A 987 2.45 13.38 2.57
N SER A 988 1.97 12.22 3.04
CA SER A 988 0.55 11.86 2.90
C SER A 988 -0.37 12.84 3.65
N GLU A 989 -1.51 13.21 3.05
CA GLU A 989 -2.55 14.04 3.68
C GLU A 989 -3.05 13.47 5.03
N ARG A 990 -2.86 12.16 5.23
CA ARG A 990 -3.21 11.44 6.46
C ARG A 990 -2.18 11.63 7.58
N LEU A 991 -0.92 11.89 7.24
CA LEU A 991 0.13 12.29 8.18
C LEU A 991 0.05 13.80 8.48
N LYS A 992 -0.18 14.65 7.47
CA LYS A 992 -0.29 16.12 7.62
C LYS A 992 -1.24 16.56 8.75
N ARG A 993 -2.41 15.91 8.89
CA ARG A 993 -3.42 16.25 9.91
C ARG A 993 -2.95 16.13 11.38
N HIS A 994 -1.83 15.44 11.62
CA HIS A 994 -1.28 15.24 12.97
C HIS A 994 -0.25 16.31 13.36
N PHE A 995 0.27 17.07 12.40
CA PHE A 995 1.21 18.16 12.63
C PHE A 995 0.54 19.52 12.52
N PHE A 996 0.95 20.46 13.36
CA PHE A 996 0.85 21.88 13.07
C PHE A 996 1.98 22.25 12.10
N ILE A 997 1.70 22.89 10.96
CA ILE A 997 2.67 23.08 9.88
C ILE A 997 3.03 24.56 9.75
N LEU A 998 4.31 24.91 9.82
CA LEU A 998 4.83 26.29 9.73
C LEU A 998 5.85 26.45 8.59
N ASN A 999 5.69 27.47 7.75
CA ASN A 999 6.67 27.84 6.73
C ASN A 999 7.74 28.78 7.31
N CYS A 1000 8.96 28.24 7.43
CA CYS A 1000 10.19 28.97 7.67
C CYS A 1000 10.63 29.63 6.36
N THR A 1001 10.10 30.84 6.15
CA THR A 1001 10.41 31.76 5.05
C THR A 1001 11.90 32.12 5.03
N LEU A 1002 12.38 32.65 3.91
CA LEU A 1002 13.69 33.30 3.89
C LEU A 1002 13.67 34.54 4.81
N PRO A 1003 14.67 34.74 5.69
CA PRO A 1003 14.79 35.96 6.49
C PRO A 1003 14.94 37.21 5.61
N SER A 1004 14.47 38.35 6.11
CA SER A 1004 14.57 39.64 5.41
C SER A 1004 16.03 40.07 5.16
N ASN A 1005 16.26 40.96 4.20
CA ASN A 1005 17.60 41.51 3.93
C ASN A 1005 18.25 42.08 5.20
N ASN A 1006 17.48 42.83 6.00
CA ASN A 1006 17.93 43.44 7.25
C ASN A 1006 18.30 42.37 8.29
N ALA A 1007 17.55 41.27 8.38
CA ALA A 1007 17.86 40.16 9.27
C ALA A 1007 19.11 39.39 8.83
N VAL A 1008 19.33 39.19 7.52
CA VAL A 1008 20.56 38.60 6.97
C VAL A 1008 21.77 39.49 7.28
N ASP A 1009 21.66 40.79 7.04
CA ASP A 1009 22.73 41.75 7.31
C ASP A 1009 23.02 41.88 8.82
N HIS A 1010 22.00 41.79 9.69
CA HIS A 1010 22.18 41.73 11.14
C HIS A 1010 22.90 40.46 11.62
N ILE A 1011 22.56 39.29 11.06
CA ILE A 1011 23.22 38.02 11.41
C ILE A 1011 24.70 38.08 11.03
N PHE A 1012 25.02 38.39 9.77
CA PHE A 1012 26.40 38.42 9.31
C PHE A 1012 27.18 39.64 9.84
N GLY A 1013 26.52 40.75 10.17
CA GLY A 1013 27.13 41.89 10.87
C GLY A 1013 27.44 41.62 12.34
N SER A 1014 26.63 40.79 13.00
CA SER A 1014 26.94 40.33 14.37
C SER A 1014 28.10 39.34 14.39
N ILE A 1015 28.21 38.48 13.37
CA ILE A 1015 29.36 37.59 13.15
C ILE A 1015 30.61 38.41 12.77
N GLY A 1016 30.46 39.43 11.92
CA GLY A 1016 31.54 40.31 11.46
C GLY A 1016 32.24 41.09 12.58
N LYS A 1017 31.64 41.19 13.78
CA LYS A 1017 32.27 41.71 15.00
C LYS A 1017 33.47 40.88 15.50
N TYR A 1018 33.76 39.71 14.88
CA TYR A 1018 35.07 39.06 15.01
C TYR A 1018 36.22 40.02 14.71
N PHE A 1019 36.08 40.85 13.67
CA PHE A 1019 36.99 41.94 13.34
C PHE A 1019 36.74 43.10 14.31
N CYS A 1020 37.56 43.21 15.34
CA CYS A 1020 37.46 44.23 16.38
C CYS A 1020 38.85 44.76 16.82
N LEU A 1021 38.86 45.92 17.47
CA LEU A 1021 40.09 46.57 17.94
C LEU A 1021 40.83 45.71 18.98
N GLU A 1022 40.10 44.94 19.79
CA GLU A 1022 40.65 44.02 20.79
C GLU A 1022 41.40 42.82 20.17
N ARG A 1023 41.19 42.55 18.87
CA ARG A 1023 41.98 41.60 18.07
C ARG A 1023 42.99 42.30 17.14
N ASN A 1024 43.40 43.51 17.47
CA ASN A 1024 44.37 44.33 16.74
C ASN A 1024 43.98 44.71 15.29
N PHE A 1025 42.71 44.56 14.88
CA PHE A 1025 42.26 44.98 13.56
C PHE A 1025 42.03 46.50 13.47
N SER A 1026 42.40 47.13 12.35
CA SER A 1026 42.24 48.58 12.15
C SER A 1026 40.78 48.98 11.91
N ASN A 1027 40.44 50.24 12.24
CA ASN A 1027 39.12 50.80 11.97
C ASN A 1027 38.75 50.75 10.48
N ASP A 1028 39.73 50.89 9.58
CA ASP A 1028 39.53 50.83 8.12
C ASP A 1028 39.05 49.44 7.68
N ILE A 1029 39.62 48.37 8.27
CA ILE A 1029 39.13 47.00 8.06
C ILE A 1029 37.73 46.86 8.65
N ILE A 1030 37.47 47.35 9.86
CA ILE A 1030 36.16 47.22 10.51
C ILE A 1030 35.06 47.89 9.67
N GLU A 1031 35.30 49.08 9.10
CA GLU A 1031 34.33 49.75 8.23
C GLU A 1031 34.10 48.98 6.91
N ILE A 1032 35.15 48.42 6.32
CA ILE A 1032 35.07 47.68 5.05
C ILE A 1032 34.45 46.30 5.23
N VAL A 1033 34.69 45.62 6.36
CA VAL A 1033 33.99 44.41 6.79
C VAL A 1033 32.48 44.68 6.83
N GLN A 1034 32.04 45.78 7.45
CA GLN A 1034 30.61 46.11 7.51
C GLN A 1034 30.00 46.36 6.11
N LYS A 1035 30.71 47.08 5.22
CA LYS A 1035 30.29 47.26 3.82
C LYS A 1035 30.24 45.93 3.04
N SER A 1036 31.15 45.00 3.32
CA SER A 1036 31.24 43.73 2.61
C SER A 1036 30.03 42.81 2.82
N ILE A 1037 29.31 42.93 3.94
CA ILE A 1037 28.13 42.10 4.24
C ILE A 1037 27.05 42.33 3.17
N SER A 1038 26.68 43.59 2.96
CA SER A 1038 25.69 43.96 1.94
C SER A 1038 26.18 43.61 0.53
N ALA A 1039 27.47 43.82 0.21
CA ALA A 1039 28.04 43.41 -1.08
C ALA A 1039 27.91 41.88 -1.32
N THR A 1040 28.21 41.07 -0.30
CA THR A 1040 28.14 39.60 -0.34
C THR A 1040 26.69 39.13 -0.50
N ARG A 1041 25.74 39.73 0.24
CA ARG A 1041 24.31 39.43 0.10
C ARG A 1041 23.81 39.78 -1.30
N ILE A 1042 24.14 40.96 -1.82
CA ILE A 1042 23.70 41.41 -3.16
C ILE A 1042 24.28 40.49 -4.24
N LEU A 1043 25.58 40.16 -4.19
CA LEU A 1043 26.22 39.23 -5.13
C LEU A 1043 25.53 37.85 -5.11
N TRP A 1044 25.31 37.27 -3.93
CA TRP A 1044 24.61 35.99 -3.77
C TRP A 1044 23.16 36.05 -4.29
N GLN A 1045 22.42 37.15 -4.04
CA GLN A 1045 21.06 37.33 -4.56
C GLN A 1045 21.02 37.39 -6.09
N THR A 1046 21.94 38.13 -6.72
CA THR A 1046 22.04 38.21 -8.18
C THR A 1046 22.42 36.86 -8.79
N VAL A 1047 23.34 36.11 -8.15
CA VAL A 1047 23.73 34.75 -8.55
C VAL A 1047 22.56 33.77 -8.44
N LYS A 1048 21.84 33.75 -7.30
CA LYS A 1048 20.65 32.90 -7.10
C LYS A 1048 19.55 33.21 -8.12
N GLY A 1049 19.33 34.48 -8.45
CA GLY A 1049 18.36 34.92 -9.45
C GLY A 1049 18.76 34.60 -10.91
N LYS A 1050 20.06 34.61 -11.22
CA LYS A 1050 20.57 34.38 -12.58
C LYS A 1050 20.75 32.90 -12.92
N PHE A 1051 21.19 32.08 -11.97
CA PHE A 1051 21.60 30.70 -12.18
C PHE A 1051 20.67 29.72 -11.47
N LEU A 1052 19.62 29.32 -12.19
CA LEU A 1052 18.64 28.33 -11.71
C LEU A 1052 19.08 26.89 -12.03
N PRO A 1053 18.72 25.90 -11.19
CA PRO A 1053 19.01 24.50 -11.46
C PRO A 1053 18.19 23.99 -12.64
N THR A 1054 18.83 23.26 -13.55
CA THR A 1054 18.21 22.58 -14.70
C THR A 1054 18.73 21.15 -14.79
N PRO A 1055 18.12 20.23 -15.57
CA PRO A 1055 18.60 18.84 -15.65
C PRO A 1055 20.08 18.70 -16.04
N ALA A 1056 20.59 19.58 -16.90
CA ALA A 1056 22.02 19.62 -17.29
C ALA A 1056 22.93 20.31 -16.25
N LYS A 1057 22.36 21.11 -15.34
CA LYS A 1057 23.07 21.93 -14.34
C LYS A 1057 22.41 21.79 -12.96
N PHE A 1058 22.12 20.55 -12.55
CA PHE A 1058 21.36 20.25 -11.34
C PHE A 1058 22.05 20.72 -10.04
N HIS A 1059 23.37 20.95 -10.11
CA HIS A 1059 24.22 21.46 -9.03
C HIS A 1059 24.23 22.99 -8.91
N TYR A 1060 23.53 23.73 -9.79
CA TYR A 1060 23.33 25.19 -9.67
C TYR A 1060 22.25 25.49 -8.63
N VAL A 1061 22.52 25.10 -7.37
CA VAL A 1061 21.63 25.34 -6.22
C VAL A 1061 22.32 26.33 -5.29
N PHE A 1062 21.76 27.53 -5.20
CA PHE A 1062 22.25 28.62 -4.36
C PHE A 1062 21.28 28.91 -3.21
N ASN A 1063 21.79 28.88 -1.97
CA ASN A 1063 21.01 28.94 -0.74
C ASN A 1063 21.79 29.64 0.39
N LEU A 1064 21.16 29.93 1.54
CA LEU A 1064 21.77 30.74 2.59
C LEU A 1064 23.03 30.11 3.23
N ARG A 1065 23.20 28.79 3.16
CA ARG A 1065 24.45 28.11 3.60
C ARG A 1065 25.67 28.56 2.78
N ASP A 1066 25.47 29.16 1.62
CA ASP A 1066 26.55 29.70 0.79
C ASP A 1066 27.12 31.00 1.38
N LEU A 1067 26.25 31.88 1.91
CA LEU A 1067 26.71 33.04 2.68
C LEU A 1067 27.46 32.59 3.95
N SER A 1068 26.92 31.58 4.65
CA SER A 1068 27.60 30.99 5.80
C SER A 1068 29.01 30.50 5.45
N ARG A 1069 29.17 29.74 4.35
CA ARG A 1069 30.46 29.19 3.90
C ARG A 1069 31.46 30.22 3.36
N ILE A 1070 31.00 31.40 2.94
CA ILE A 1070 31.87 32.53 2.59
C ILE A 1070 32.41 33.15 3.89
N TRP A 1071 31.55 33.44 4.85
CA TRP A 1071 31.96 34.00 6.15
C TRP A 1071 32.82 33.03 6.97
N GLU A 1072 32.50 31.73 6.96
CA GLU A 1072 33.31 30.66 7.55
C GLU A 1072 34.75 30.62 7.02
N GLY A 1073 34.96 30.98 5.75
CA GLY A 1073 36.29 31.12 5.14
C GLY A 1073 36.96 32.45 5.47
N ILE A 1074 36.22 33.55 5.44
CA ILE A 1074 36.74 34.89 5.81
C ILE A 1074 37.22 34.91 7.27
N LEU A 1075 36.55 34.18 8.19
CA LEU A 1075 36.91 34.08 9.60
C LEU A 1075 38.14 33.20 9.89
N GLN A 1076 38.75 32.58 8.87
CA GLN A 1076 40.01 31.84 9.04
C GLN A 1076 41.25 32.74 9.03
N ILE A 1077 41.14 34.01 8.61
CA ILE A 1077 42.27 34.95 8.67
C ILE A 1077 42.42 35.55 10.07
N ASP A 1078 43.64 35.55 10.58
CA ASP A 1078 44.01 36.20 11.84
C ASP A 1078 44.80 37.51 11.55
N TYR A 1079 44.94 38.38 12.55
CA TYR A 1079 45.44 39.76 12.34
C TYR A 1079 46.82 39.83 11.66
N GLU A 1080 47.71 38.87 11.96
CA GLU A 1080 49.08 38.79 11.43
C GLU A 1080 49.15 38.56 9.92
N GLN A 1081 48.16 37.86 9.35
CA GLN A 1081 48.12 37.54 7.91
C GLN A 1081 47.31 38.55 7.10
N CYS A 1082 46.56 39.43 7.79
CA CYS A 1082 45.82 40.53 7.19
C CYS A 1082 46.56 41.87 7.30
N GLN A 1083 47.54 41.98 8.22
CA GLN A 1083 48.50 43.08 8.39
C GLN A 1083 47.89 44.50 8.49
N ASN A 1084 46.59 44.59 8.80
CA ASN A 1084 45.78 45.80 8.67
C ASN A 1084 45.75 46.42 7.26
N VAL A 1085 46.03 45.63 6.23
CA VAL A 1085 46.02 46.02 4.82
C VAL A 1085 44.65 45.70 4.20
N VAL A 1086 43.90 46.75 3.88
CA VAL A 1086 42.57 46.69 3.24
C VAL A 1086 42.56 45.84 1.96
N GLU A 1087 43.62 45.94 1.15
CA GLU A 1087 43.78 45.15 -0.08
C GLU A 1087 43.73 43.63 0.19
N GLN A 1088 44.44 43.14 1.21
CA GLN A 1088 44.50 41.71 1.55
C GLN A 1088 43.11 41.18 1.97
N TYR A 1089 42.33 41.98 2.72
CA TYR A 1089 40.95 41.65 3.05
C TYR A 1089 40.04 41.61 1.80
N LEU A 1090 40.16 42.58 0.89
CA LEU A 1090 39.37 42.60 -0.36
C LEU A 1090 39.76 41.45 -1.31
N GLN A 1091 41.02 41.01 -1.30
CA GLN A 1091 41.50 39.84 -2.02
C GLN A 1091 40.95 38.54 -1.40
N LEU A 1092 40.92 38.41 -0.08
CA LEU A 1092 40.26 37.30 0.63
C LEU A 1092 38.77 37.24 0.31
N TRP A 1093 38.06 38.37 0.35
CA TRP A 1093 36.66 38.45 -0.04
C TRP A 1093 36.44 38.06 -1.52
N LYS A 1094 37.29 38.53 -2.45
CA LYS A 1094 37.26 38.13 -3.87
C LYS A 1094 37.44 36.62 -4.02
N HIS A 1095 38.38 36.04 -3.26
CA HIS A 1095 38.67 34.61 -3.24
C HIS A 1095 37.47 33.79 -2.73
N GLU A 1096 36.98 34.06 -1.52
CA GLU A 1096 35.95 33.26 -0.85
C GLU A 1096 34.61 33.26 -1.60
N CYS A 1097 34.16 34.41 -2.10
CA CYS A 1097 32.99 34.46 -2.99
C CYS A 1097 33.17 33.59 -4.25
N THR A 1098 34.38 33.55 -4.82
CA THR A 1098 34.68 32.75 -6.02
C THR A 1098 34.72 31.25 -5.71
N ARG A 1099 35.39 30.84 -4.60
CA ARG A 1099 35.46 29.43 -4.16
C ARG A 1099 34.09 28.84 -3.83
N VAL A 1100 33.18 29.63 -3.25
CA VAL A 1100 31.86 29.12 -2.82
C VAL A 1100 30.82 29.18 -3.95
N LEU A 1101 30.82 30.22 -4.80
CA LEU A 1101 29.79 30.45 -5.81
C LEU A 1101 30.24 30.05 -7.23
N ALA A 1102 31.34 30.63 -7.72
CA ALA A 1102 31.76 30.50 -9.12
C ALA A 1102 32.32 29.11 -9.48
N ASP A 1103 32.88 28.40 -8.49
CA ASP A 1103 33.39 27.04 -8.69
C ASP A 1103 32.31 25.99 -9.03
N ARG A 1104 31.03 26.30 -8.80
CA ARG A 1104 29.90 25.47 -9.27
C ARG A 1104 29.62 25.63 -10.75
N LEU A 1105 30.08 26.72 -11.37
CA LEU A 1105 29.77 27.05 -12.75
C LEU A 1105 30.63 26.19 -13.70
N ILE A 1106 30.03 25.62 -14.73
CA ILE A 1106 30.73 24.76 -15.71
C ILE A 1106 31.11 25.48 -17.00
N VAL A 1107 30.36 26.51 -17.41
CA VAL A 1107 30.59 27.24 -18.68
C VAL A 1107 31.49 28.44 -18.44
N SER A 1108 32.54 28.61 -19.25
CA SER A 1108 33.48 29.75 -19.13
C SER A 1108 32.80 31.12 -19.22
N MET A 1109 31.79 31.26 -20.08
CA MET A 1109 30.98 32.49 -20.18
C MET A 1109 30.21 32.82 -18.89
N GLU A 1110 29.85 31.83 -18.08
CA GLU A 1110 29.13 32.03 -16.82
C GLU A 1110 30.09 32.44 -15.69
N LYS A 1111 31.30 31.88 -15.66
CA LYS A 1111 32.40 32.33 -14.79
C LYS A 1111 32.81 33.77 -15.12
N GLU A 1112 32.87 34.09 -16.40
CA GLU A 1112 33.21 35.42 -16.90
C GLU A 1112 32.14 36.46 -16.56
N TRP A 1113 30.85 36.09 -16.66
CA TRP A 1113 29.76 36.91 -16.15
C TRP A 1113 29.85 37.12 -14.63
N PHE A 1114 30.16 36.06 -13.86
CA PHE A 1114 30.32 36.17 -12.40
C PHE A 1114 31.43 37.15 -12.01
N ARG A 1115 32.61 37.06 -12.65
CA ARG A 1115 33.74 37.98 -12.40
C ARG A 1115 33.35 39.44 -12.64
N LYS A 1116 32.69 39.71 -13.78
CA LYS A 1116 32.24 41.06 -14.15
C LYS A 1116 31.18 41.59 -13.19
N GLU A 1117 30.25 40.75 -12.75
CA GLU A 1117 29.23 41.14 -11.77
C GLU A 1117 29.83 41.36 -10.36
N GLN A 1118 30.79 40.53 -9.94
CA GLN A 1118 31.54 40.69 -8.70
C GLN A 1118 32.34 42.01 -8.69
N HIS A 1119 33.09 42.31 -9.77
CA HIS A 1119 33.78 43.59 -9.91
C HIS A 1119 32.79 44.76 -9.91
N ARG A 1120 31.67 44.66 -10.64
CA ARG A 1120 30.64 45.71 -10.72
C ARG A 1120 30.06 46.05 -9.35
N ILE A 1121 29.76 45.03 -8.53
CA ILE A 1121 29.24 45.22 -7.16
C ILE A 1121 30.35 45.78 -6.25
N ALA A 1122 31.56 45.22 -6.29
CA ALA A 1122 32.67 45.68 -5.46
C ALA A 1122 33.02 47.17 -5.71
N LYS A 1123 33.08 47.58 -6.98
CA LYS A 1123 33.29 48.98 -7.39
C LYS A 1123 32.17 49.91 -6.90
N GLN A 1124 30.93 49.43 -6.82
CA GLN A 1124 29.79 50.20 -6.30
C GLN A 1124 29.78 50.31 -4.76
N THR A 1125 30.25 49.29 -4.04
CA THR A 1125 30.19 49.27 -2.56
C THR A 1125 31.46 49.79 -1.88
N PHE A 1126 32.64 49.60 -2.50
CA PHE A 1126 33.94 49.98 -1.92
C PHE A 1126 34.60 51.19 -2.61
N GLY A 1127 34.09 51.62 -3.77
CA GLY A 1127 34.60 52.79 -4.49
C GLY A 1127 36.05 52.65 -4.98
N ASP A 1128 36.79 53.76 -5.01
CA ASP A 1128 38.16 53.80 -5.54
C ASP A 1128 39.19 53.00 -4.73
N VAL A 1129 38.88 52.68 -3.47
CA VAL A 1129 39.66 51.76 -2.63
C VAL A 1129 39.78 50.37 -3.30
N TYR A 1130 38.77 49.96 -4.08
CA TYR A 1130 38.83 48.72 -4.87
C TYR A 1130 39.61 48.89 -6.18
N ASN A 1131 39.47 50.04 -6.85
CA ASN A 1131 40.13 50.34 -8.13
C ASN A 1131 41.66 50.43 -8.01
N ILE A 1132 42.17 50.88 -6.86
CA ILE A 1132 43.61 51.04 -6.59
C ILE A 1132 44.27 49.70 -6.22
N SER A 1133 43.50 48.75 -5.68
CA SER A 1133 44.05 47.61 -4.93
C SER A 1133 44.01 46.26 -5.67
N ILE A 1134 43.23 46.12 -6.75
CA ILE A 1134 42.99 44.82 -7.41
C ILE A 1134 42.85 44.99 -8.93
N GLU A 1135 43.76 44.39 -9.71
CA GLU A 1135 43.59 44.26 -11.17
C GLU A 1135 42.41 43.33 -11.49
N GLU A 1136 41.64 43.63 -12.55
CA GLU A 1136 40.42 42.89 -12.90
C GLU A 1136 40.68 41.37 -13.01
N ASP A 1137 41.71 40.98 -13.77
CA ASP A 1137 42.10 39.59 -14.05
C ASP A 1137 42.95 38.92 -12.96
N SER A 1138 43.47 39.66 -11.97
CA SER A 1138 44.26 39.07 -10.89
C SER A 1138 43.41 38.19 -9.96
N GLU A 1139 43.83 36.95 -9.75
CA GLU A 1139 43.19 36.04 -8.79
C GLU A 1139 44.25 35.46 -7.84
N ILE A 1140 44.20 35.90 -6.59
CA ILE A 1140 45.05 35.41 -5.50
C ILE A 1140 44.37 34.22 -4.82
N TYR A 1141 45.20 33.27 -4.39
CA TYR A 1141 44.80 32.03 -3.76
C TYR A 1141 45.33 31.99 -2.32
N PHE A 1142 44.55 31.44 -1.40
CA PHE A 1142 44.90 31.27 0.00
C PHE A 1142 45.14 29.79 0.32
N ALA A 1143 46.03 29.50 1.27
CA ALA A 1143 46.39 28.16 1.71
C ALA A 1143 46.67 28.16 3.22
N ASN A 1144 46.43 27.02 3.88
CA ASN A 1144 46.65 26.85 5.33
C ASN A 1144 47.79 25.87 5.67
N PHE A 1145 48.73 25.65 4.75
CA PHE A 1145 49.77 24.60 4.85
C PHE A 1145 51.13 25.04 4.28
N LEU A 1146 51.37 26.34 4.12
CA LEU A 1146 52.63 26.85 3.57
C LEU A 1146 53.75 26.84 4.63
N ARG A 1147 53.41 27.16 5.88
CA ARG A 1147 54.27 27.05 7.07
C ARG A 1147 54.83 25.64 7.26
N GLU A 1148 55.94 25.53 7.97
CA GLU A 1148 56.61 24.25 8.24
C GLU A 1148 56.18 23.68 9.59
N GLU A 1149 56.47 22.41 9.84
CA GLU A 1149 56.19 21.72 11.10
C GLU A 1149 56.96 22.40 12.25
N LEU A 1150 56.35 22.44 13.44
CA LEU A 1150 57.02 22.97 14.63
C LEU A 1150 57.93 21.89 15.24
N ASP A 1151 59.19 22.25 15.50
CA ASP A 1151 60.13 21.36 16.19
C ASP A 1151 59.60 20.98 17.58
N VAL A 1152 59.57 19.67 17.88
CA VAL A 1152 59.15 19.16 19.19
C VAL A 1152 60.25 19.43 20.22
N THR A 1153 60.05 20.45 21.06
CA THR A 1153 60.90 20.74 22.22
C THR A 1153 60.58 19.79 23.37
N ASP A 1154 61.58 19.41 24.18
CA ASP A 1154 61.46 18.40 25.26
C ASP A 1154 60.38 18.68 26.33
N ASP A 1155 59.86 19.91 26.44
CA ASP A 1155 58.74 20.28 27.32
C ASP A 1155 57.35 19.86 26.77
N MET A 1156 57.26 19.34 25.53
CA MET A 1156 56.03 18.92 24.86
C MET A 1156 55.77 17.42 25.04
N GLY A 1157 54.83 17.05 25.92
CA GLY A 1157 54.58 15.66 26.31
C GLY A 1157 53.94 14.74 25.26
N ASP A 1158 54.05 13.42 25.49
CA ASP A 1158 53.73 12.33 24.54
C ASP A 1158 52.27 12.26 24.01
N ASP A 1159 51.33 13.04 24.55
CA ASP A 1159 49.89 13.00 24.24
C ASP A 1159 49.44 14.00 23.14
N ILE A 1160 50.37 14.68 22.45
CA ILE A 1160 50.04 15.65 21.38
C ILE A 1160 49.65 14.93 20.08
N ASP A 1161 48.49 15.25 19.52
CA ASP A 1161 48.01 14.65 18.28
C ASP A 1161 48.78 15.23 17.06
N LEU A 1162 49.09 14.38 16.07
CA LEU A 1162 49.94 14.73 14.91
C LEU A 1162 49.37 15.88 14.03
N ALA A 1163 48.10 16.25 14.24
CA ALA A 1163 47.44 17.35 13.57
C ALA A 1163 47.79 18.74 14.15
N ASP A 1164 48.29 18.80 15.38
CA ASP A 1164 48.55 20.05 16.12
C ASP A 1164 50.00 20.55 15.96
N LEU A 1165 50.92 19.67 15.54
CA LEU A 1165 52.32 20.00 15.18
C LEU A 1165 52.45 20.78 13.85
N LEU A 1166 51.36 20.90 13.10
CA LEU A 1166 51.27 21.59 11.82
C LEU A 1166 50.53 22.93 11.98
N PRO A 1167 51.20 24.10 11.94
CA PRO A 1167 50.56 25.40 12.12
C PRO A 1167 49.66 25.77 10.93
N LYS A 1168 48.35 25.57 11.06
CA LYS A 1168 47.33 25.70 10.00
C LYS A 1168 46.92 27.15 9.65
N ILE A 1169 47.90 28.04 9.52
CA ILE A 1169 47.73 29.48 9.30
C ILE A 1169 47.22 29.77 7.88
N TYR A 1170 46.02 30.34 7.72
CA TYR A 1170 45.42 30.65 6.40
C TYR A 1170 45.97 31.98 5.85
N GLU A 1171 46.83 31.88 4.84
CA GLU A 1171 47.61 33.00 4.30
C GLU A 1171 47.65 33.01 2.75
N PRO A 1172 47.87 34.18 2.10
CA PRO A 1172 47.91 34.28 0.64
C PRO A 1172 49.20 33.69 0.03
N ILE A 1173 49.07 33.03 -1.12
CA ILE A 1173 50.18 32.36 -1.81
C ILE A 1173 51.04 33.39 -2.55
N SER A 1174 52.32 33.49 -2.16
CA SER A 1174 53.28 34.45 -2.71
C SER A 1174 53.70 34.15 -4.16
N SER A 1175 53.84 32.89 -4.56
CA SER A 1175 54.07 32.48 -5.95
C SER A 1175 53.73 31.02 -6.21
N TRP A 1176 53.46 30.68 -7.48
CA TRP A 1176 53.20 29.30 -7.90
C TRP A 1176 54.40 28.37 -7.67
N ASN A 1177 55.63 28.84 -7.89
CA ASN A 1177 56.85 28.04 -7.73
C ASN A 1177 57.08 27.63 -6.27
N VAL A 1178 56.74 28.50 -5.30
CA VAL A 1178 56.81 28.18 -3.86
C VAL A 1178 55.79 27.12 -3.49
N LEU A 1179 54.55 27.24 -4.00
CA LEU A 1179 53.51 26.22 -3.80
C LEU A 1179 53.92 24.87 -4.41
N GLU A 1180 54.42 24.85 -5.65
CA GLU A 1180 54.88 23.64 -6.33
C GLU A 1180 56.00 22.95 -5.54
N THR A 1181 56.98 23.71 -5.06
CA THR A 1181 58.10 23.20 -4.23
C THR A 1181 57.58 22.57 -2.94
N LYS A 1182 56.63 23.23 -2.25
CA LYS A 1182 56.01 22.70 -1.02
C LYS A 1182 55.24 21.40 -1.29
N LEU A 1183 54.44 21.35 -2.36
CA LEU A 1183 53.65 20.18 -2.72
C LEU A 1183 54.51 18.98 -3.15
N MET A 1184 55.61 19.20 -3.86
CA MET A 1184 56.61 18.16 -4.16
C MET A 1184 57.26 17.61 -2.88
N SER A 1185 57.59 18.47 -1.92
CA SER A 1185 58.12 18.06 -0.61
C SER A 1185 57.11 17.18 0.15
N SER A 1186 55.87 17.65 0.32
CA SER A 1186 54.81 16.88 0.99
C SER A 1186 54.48 15.55 0.29
N MET A 1187 54.50 15.50 -1.04
CA MET A 1187 54.33 14.24 -1.79
C MET A 1187 55.49 13.26 -1.56
N THR A 1188 56.71 13.78 -1.41
CA THR A 1188 57.89 12.95 -1.14
C THR A 1188 57.82 12.33 0.25
N LYS A 1189 57.57 13.13 1.31
CA LYS A 1189 57.35 12.62 2.68
C LYS A 1189 56.28 11.51 2.72
N MET A 1190 55.11 11.78 2.12
CA MET A 1190 54.00 10.84 2.06
C MET A 1190 54.37 9.49 1.38
N ASN A 1191 55.20 9.54 0.33
CA ASN A 1191 55.67 8.35 -0.38
C ASN A 1191 56.68 7.52 0.45
N GLU A 1192 57.46 8.16 1.32
CA GLU A 1192 58.43 7.51 2.21
C GLU A 1192 57.74 6.87 3.43
N GLU A 1193 56.74 7.56 4.01
CA GLU A 1193 55.96 7.10 5.16
C GLU A 1193 54.95 5.99 4.79
N ILE A 1194 54.12 6.21 3.76
CA ILE A 1194 52.94 5.37 3.48
C ILE A 1194 53.24 4.29 2.43
N ARG A 1195 54.00 3.28 2.87
CA ARG A 1195 54.42 2.11 2.06
C ARG A 1195 53.25 1.47 1.31
N GLY A 1196 53.44 1.26 0.00
CA GLY A 1196 52.47 0.60 -0.88
C GLY A 1196 51.46 1.55 -1.53
N SER A 1197 51.57 2.86 -1.31
CA SER A 1197 50.67 3.86 -1.90
C SER A 1197 51.38 5.00 -2.64
N ASN A 1198 52.58 4.73 -3.16
CA ASN A 1198 53.39 5.68 -3.93
C ASN A 1198 52.57 6.41 -4.99
N MET A 1199 52.68 7.74 -5.02
CA MET A 1199 52.07 8.62 -6.01
C MET A 1199 53.13 9.44 -6.72
N ASP A 1200 53.05 9.46 -8.04
CA ASP A 1200 53.86 10.28 -8.93
C ASP A 1200 52.91 11.26 -9.64
N LEU A 1201 52.96 12.54 -9.24
CA LEU A 1201 52.08 13.60 -9.75
C LEU A 1201 52.89 14.79 -10.24
N VAL A 1202 52.60 15.23 -11.47
CA VAL A 1202 53.16 16.46 -12.04
C VAL A 1202 52.22 17.62 -11.73
N PHE A 1203 52.71 18.63 -11.00
CA PHE A 1203 51.91 19.77 -10.55
C PHE A 1203 51.79 20.88 -11.60
N PHE A 1204 50.96 20.68 -12.61
CA PHE A 1204 50.51 21.79 -13.47
C PHE A 1204 49.53 22.72 -12.73
N LYS A 1205 49.39 23.96 -13.21
CA LYS A 1205 48.62 25.04 -12.53
C LYS A 1205 47.20 24.62 -12.11
N ASP A 1206 46.45 23.94 -12.97
CA ASP A 1206 45.10 23.47 -12.64
C ASP A 1206 45.09 22.38 -11.56
N ALA A 1207 46.09 21.49 -11.52
CA ALA A 1207 46.22 20.49 -10.45
C ALA A 1207 46.47 21.15 -9.09
N MET A 1208 47.32 22.18 -9.04
CA MET A 1208 47.54 23.00 -7.84
C MET A 1208 46.27 23.75 -7.43
N ILE A 1209 45.57 24.39 -8.37
CA ILE A 1209 44.28 25.07 -8.15
C ILE A 1209 43.22 24.08 -7.61
N HIS A 1210 43.19 22.83 -8.09
CA HIS A 1210 42.29 21.82 -7.57
C HIS A 1210 42.68 21.35 -6.17
N LEU A 1211 43.97 21.14 -5.88
CA LEU A 1211 44.45 20.76 -4.54
C LEU A 1211 44.11 21.84 -3.51
N LEU A 1212 44.27 23.12 -3.84
CA LEU A 1212 43.89 24.24 -2.96
C LEU A 1212 42.38 24.23 -2.62
N ARG A 1213 41.51 23.99 -3.61
CA ARG A 1213 40.07 23.85 -3.37
C ARG A 1213 39.74 22.65 -2.48
N ILE A 1214 40.43 21.53 -2.69
CA ILE A 1214 40.27 20.32 -1.89
C ILE A 1214 40.69 20.60 -0.44
N SER A 1215 41.87 21.20 -0.22
CA SER A 1215 42.39 21.53 1.11
C SER A 1215 41.49 22.53 1.86
N ARG A 1216 41.03 23.62 1.20
CA ARG A 1216 40.10 24.60 1.81
C ARG A 1216 38.81 23.93 2.28
N VAL A 1217 38.25 22.98 1.52
CA VAL A 1217 36.99 22.31 1.90
C VAL A 1217 37.21 21.18 2.91
N ILE A 1218 38.33 20.46 2.85
CA ILE A 1218 38.65 19.38 3.80
C ILE A 1218 38.95 19.91 5.20
N ASN A 1219 39.62 21.07 5.33
CA ASN A 1219 39.92 21.68 6.63
C ASN A 1219 38.71 22.41 7.27
N MET A 1220 37.55 22.51 6.60
CA MET A 1220 36.34 23.09 7.20
C MET A 1220 35.52 22.03 7.94
N PRO A 1221 34.98 22.34 9.14
CA PRO A 1221 34.18 21.39 9.91
C PRO A 1221 32.92 20.97 9.13
N LYS A 1222 32.70 19.65 9.02
CA LYS A 1222 31.62 19.07 8.17
C LYS A 1222 31.76 19.43 6.68
N GLY A 1223 32.99 19.71 6.24
CA GLY A 1223 33.35 19.94 4.85
C GLY A 1223 33.18 18.71 3.98
N HIS A 1224 32.41 18.84 2.90
CA HIS A 1224 32.13 17.75 1.95
C HIS A 1224 32.25 18.27 0.51
N LEU A 1225 32.97 17.52 -0.33
CA LEU A 1225 33.33 17.93 -1.68
C LEU A 1225 32.95 16.86 -2.72
N LEU A 1226 32.23 17.28 -3.77
CA LEU A 1226 31.84 16.41 -4.88
C LEU A 1226 32.68 16.75 -6.14
N LEU A 1227 33.73 15.98 -6.39
CA LEU A 1227 34.62 16.19 -7.55
C LEU A 1227 34.05 15.56 -8.84
N VAL A 1228 33.19 16.29 -9.54
CA VAL A 1228 32.66 15.90 -10.85
C VAL A 1228 33.70 16.15 -11.96
N GLY A 1229 34.01 15.13 -12.76
CA GLY A 1229 34.89 15.25 -13.93
C GLY A 1229 35.34 13.88 -14.48
N VAL A 1230 35.95 13.86 -15.66
CA VAL A 1230 36.32 12.64 -16.42
C VAL A 1230 37.18 11.66 -15.60
N GLY A 1231 37.02 10.35 -15.83
CA GLY A 1231 37.87 9.31 -15.23
C GLY A 1231 39.36 9.52 -15.56
N GLY A 1232 40.26 9.01 -14.70
CA GLY A 1232 41.72 9.13 -14.89
C GLY A 1232 42.34 10.51 -14.56
N SER A 1233 41.53 11.56 -14.31
CA SER A 1233 42.01 12.94 -14.10
C SER A 1233 42.69 13.22 -12.74
N GLY A 1234 43.45 12.28 -12.17
CA GLY A 1234 44.21 12.45 -10.92
C GLY A 1234 43.41 12.68 -9.62
N LYS A 1235 42.06 12.76 -9.67
CA LYS A 1235 41.19 13.13 -8.53
C LYS A 1235 41.52 12.40 -7.22
N GLN A 1236 41.61 11.06 -7.25
CA GLN A 1236 41.87 10.27 -6.05
C GLN A 1236 43.24 10.60 -5.44
N SER A 1237 44.24 10.81 -6.29
CA SER A 1237 45.61 11.14 -5.88
C SER A 1237 45.69 12.53 -5.25
N LEU A 1238 45.01 13.52 -5.84
CA LEU A 1238 44.89 14.86 -5.25
C LEU A 1238 44.14 14.85 -3.91
N ILE A 1239 43.10 14.01 -3.75
CA ILE A 1239 42.42 13.83 -2.46
C ILE A 1239 43.36 13.19 -1.42
N LYS A 1240 44.10 12.13 -1.79
CA LYS A 1240 45.05 11.47 -0.87
C LYS A 1240 46.11 12.44 -0.37
N LEU A 1241 46.73 13.19 -1.28
CA LEU A 1241 47.76 14.18 -0.93
C LEU A 1241 47.20 15.33 -0.08
N ALA A 1242 46.01 15.85 -0.41
CA ALA A 1242 45.37 16.90 0.38
C ALA A 1242 44.92 16.42 1.77
N ALA A 1243 44.49 15.16 1.91
CA ALA A 1243 44.17 14.56 3.20
C ALA A 1243 45.42 14.38 4.08
N TYR A 1244 46.53 13.94 3.48
CA TYR A 1244 47.83 13.86 4.14
C TYR A 1244 48.32 15.24 4.63
N ILE A 1245 48.30 16.26 3.75
CA ILE A 1245 48.65 17.65 4.08
C ILE A 1245 47.77 18.23 5.21
N ALA A 1246 46.51 17.78 5.34
CA ALA A 1246 45.61 18.19 6.42
C ALA A 1246 45.82 17.41 7.74
N GLY A 1247 46.66 16.37 7.77
CA GLY A 1247 46.86 15.48 8.90
C GLY A 1247 45.78 14.39 9.07
N TYR A 1248 44.95 14.14 8.05
CA TYR A 1248 43.82 13.23 8.14
C TYR A 1248 44.10 11.82 7.61
N LYS A 1249 43.75 10.80 8.42
CA LYS A 1249 43.88 9.37 8.09
C LYS A 1249 42.94 9.00 6.93
N TYR A 1250 43.49 8.80 5.74
CA TYR A 1250 42.74 8.40 4.54
C TYR A 1250 42.25 6.94 4.68
N PHE A 1251 40.94 6.75 4.73
CA PHE A 1251 40.29 5.43 4.73
C PHE A 1251 39.53 5.20 3.42
N GLN A 1252 39.72 4.03 2.81
CA GLN A 1252 39.01 3.60 1.60
C GLN A 1252 38.49 2.18 1.81
N ILE A 1253 37.18 1.98 1.59
CA ILE A 1253 36.56 0.65 1.61
C ILE A 1253 36.98 -0.11 0.34
N SER A 1254 37.57 -1.29 0.52
CA SER A 1254 37.79 -2.26 -0.56
C SER A 1254 36.47 -2.94 -0.92
N VAL A 1255 35.93 -2.63 -2.10
CA VAL A 1255 34.83 -3.39 -2.70
C VAL A 1255 35.44 -4.43 -3.64
N SER A 1256 35.19 -5.71 -3.35
CA SER A 1256 35.70 -6.89 -4.07
C SER A 1256 34.60 -7.57 -4.86
#